data_AF-A0A7Y5AD47-F1
#
_entry.id   AF-A0A7Y5AD47-F1
#
_cell.length_a   1.000
_cell.length_b   1.000
_cell.length_c   1.000
_cell.angle_alpha   90.00
_cell.angle_beta   90.00
_cell.angle_gamma   90.00
#
_symmetry.space_group_name_H-M   'P 1'
#
loop_
_entity.id
_entity.type
_entity.pdbx_description
1 polymer ?
#
loop_
_entity_poly.entity_id
_entity_poly.type
_entity_poly.pdbx_seq_one_letter_code
_entity_poly.pdbx_strand_id
1 'polypeptide(L)'
;MAKRSRPAAFIDDPLWYKDAVIYQLHIKSFFDSNNDGIGDFAGLISKLDYIAELGVNTLWLLPFYPSPRRDDGYDIAEYKDVHADYGSLADARRFIAEAHKRGLRVITELVINHTSDQHPWFQRARHAKPGSKARDFYVWSDDDQKYDGTRIIFLDTEKSNWTWDPVAGQYFWHRFYSHQPDLNFDNPQVLKAVIGVIRFWLDLGVDGLRLDAIPYLIERDGTNNENLAETHDVLKAIRAEIDANYPDRMLLAEANQWPEDTRPYFGEGEGDECHMAFHFPLMPRMYMALAMEDRFPITDILRQTPEIPANCQWAIFLRNHDELTLEMVTDRERDYLWNYYAEDRRARINLGIRRRLAPLLQRDRRRIELLTSLLLSMPGTPTLYYGDELGMGDNIYLGDRDGVRTPMQWSPDRNGGFSRVDPQRLVLPPIMDPLYGYQTVNVEAQSHDPHSLLNWTRRMLAVRKQQKAFGRGTLRTLTPSNRRVLAYIREYTDADGNTEVILCVANVSRAAQAAELELSQFADKVPVEMLGGSAFPPIGQLPFLLTLPPYAFYWFLLASHDRMPSWHIQATEGLPELNTLVLRKRMEELLEAPASDTLQTAILPQYLPKRRWFAGKEGPIDDVRLCYGVRFGTATTPVLLSEIEVLSDGVANRYQLPFGLLPEDQINTALPQQLALSRVRRAHQVGLITDAFVLEPFIRAVLRGCQDGLHLPCGKGEGELHFESTEQLAELGLSEESEVRYLSAEQSNSSVVIGDRVVLKLIRRVNPGVHPELEMSAYLTAAGFANISPLLAWVSRVDEQKAPHLLMIAQGYLSNQGDAWAWTQNTLERAIRDQMEPSRSDAEAHTDALAELTGFAALLGQRLGEMHLLLAAPTDDQAFAPRPSDAADSKRWSQQISAELAHALDLLAQHREHLDADSQTLVDDLQQQRDGLAQHIANLARQAEGGLLMRVHGDLHLGQVLVVQGDAYLIDFEGEPSRPLDERRAKHSPYKDVSGVLRSFDYAAAMILRSASAVDLSDPARQARQRVARQYLHQSRHAFVEAYGLATAAMPHAWQQAEGERAALELFCLEKAAYEITYEAENRPSWLAVPLHGLHGLISTWGESE
;
A
#
# COMPACT_ATOMS: atom_id res chain seq x y z
N MET A 1 30.97 34.50 24.45
CA MET A 1 29.51 34.31 24.38
C MET A 1 29.04 34.72 23.00
N ALA A 2 28.97 33.76 22.07
CA ALA A 2 28.44 34.01 20.73
C ALA A 2 26.92 34.20 20.84
N LYS A 3 26.40 35.29 20.28
CA LYS A 3 24.96 35.56 20.18
C LYS A 3 24.30 34.41 19.43
N ARG A 4 23.40 33.67 20.11
CA ARG A 4 22.41 32.79 19.46
C ARG A 4 21.66 33.61 18.40
N SER A 5 21.77 33.23 17.13
CA SER A 5 20.98 33.82 16.05
C SER A 5 19.52 33.42 16.24
N ARG A 6 18.62 34.40 16.33
CA ARG A 6 17.17 34.17 16.17
C ARG A 6 16.92 33.58 14.77
N PRO A 7 15.96 32.65 14.60
CA PRO A 7 15.54 32.22 13.27
C PRO A 7 15.11 33.45 12.45
N ALA A 8 15.52 33.49 11.18
CA ALA A 8 15.07 34.53 10.25
C ALA A 8 13.54 34.47 10.11
N ALA A 9 12.88 35.62 9.95
CA ALA A 9 11.46 35.64 9.59
C ALA A 9 11.28 34.96 8.21
N PHE A 10 10.08 34.45 7.88
CA PHE A 10 9.83 33.78 6.58
C PHE A 10 10.29 34.59 5.34
N ILE A 11 10.25 35.92 5.43
CA ILE A 11 10.75 36.85 4.39
C ILE A 11 12.28 36.90 4.32
N ASP A 12 13.00 36.56 5.38
CA ASP A 12 14.45 36.65 5.48
C ASP A 12 15.14 35.26 5.51
N ASP A 13 14.37 34.17 5.42
CA ASP A 13 14.88 32.79 5.38
C ASP A 13 15.32 32.40 3.96
N PRO A 14 16.58 32.03 3.70
CA PRO A 14 17.02 31.56 2.38
C PRO A 14 16.36 30.25 1.95
N LEU A 15 15.82 29.45 2.88
CA LEU A 15 15.10 28.20 2.61
C LEU A 15 13.57 28.35 2.76
N TRP A 16 13.05 29.58 2.67
CA TRP A 16 11.62 29.90 2.87
C TRP A 16 10.69 29.00 2.04
N TYR A 17 11.13 28.60 0.85
CA TYR A 17 10.36 27.82 -0.10
C TYR A 17 10.02 26.41 0.42
N LYS A 18 10.73 25.90 1.45
CA LYS A 18 10.40 24.64 2.12
C LYS A 18 9.17 24.73 3.03
N ASP A 19 8.86 25.93 3.53
CA ASP A 19 7.70 26.21 4.38
C ASP A 19 6.59 26.96 3.63
N ALA A 20 6.76 27.13 2.31
CA ALA A 20 5.79 27.81 1.48
C ALA A 20 4.48 27.01 1.36
N VAL A 21 3.41 27.74 1.06
CA VAL A 21 2.16 27.26 0.47
C VAL A 21 1.92 28.18 -0.72
N ILE A 22 2.09 27.62 -1.91
CA ILE A 22 2.04 28.36 -3.18
C ILE A 22 0.59 28.41 -3.66
N TYR A 23 0.16 29.58 -4.15
CA TYR A 23 -1.13 29.77 -4.79
C TYR A 23 -0.91 30.23 -6.23
N GLN A 24 -1.19 29.35 -7.17
CA GLN A 24 -1.07 29.57 -8.60
C GLN A 24 -2.31 30.29 -9.12
N LEU A 25 -2.13 31.43 -9.77
CA LEU A 25 -3.22 32.20 -10.35
C LEU A 25 -2.84 32.88 -11.66
N HIS A 26 -3.87 33.20 -12.46
CA HIS A 26 -3.73 34.01 -13.66
C HIS A 26 -4.33 35.39 -13.44
N ILE A 27 -3.54 36.45 -13.69
CA ILE A 27 -4.01 37.84 -13.54
C ILE A 27 -5.29 38.07 -14.37
N LYS A 28 -5.30 37.63 -15.64
CA LYS A 28 -6.43 37.76 -16.59
C LYS A 28 -7.77 37.27 -16.04
N SER A 29 -7.77 36.29 -15.14
CA SER A 29 -8.97 35.60 -14.66
C SER A 29 -9.23 35.81 -13.16
N PHE A 30 -8.42 36.60 -12.45
CA PHE A 30 -8.56 36.72 -11.01
C PHE A 30 -9.53 37.82 -10.57
N PHE A 31 -9.32 39.09 -10.96
CA PHE A 31 -10.27 40.17 -10.70
C PHE A 31 -10.02 41.36 -11.64
N ASP A 32 -11.09 41.86 -12.26
CA ASP A 32 -11.08 43.02 -13.17
C ASP A 32 -11.50 44.28 -12.39
N SER A 33 -10.59 45.24 -12.26
CA SER A 33 -10.83 46.47 -11.50
C SER A 33 -11.32 47.64 -12.36
N ASN A 34 -11.01 47.62 -13.66
CA ASN A 34 -11.30 48.72 -14.58
C ASN A 34 -12.58 48.47 -15.43
N ASN A 35 -13.16 47.28 -15.34
CA ASN A 35 -14.35 46.78 -16.04
C ASN A 35 -14.20 46.70 -17.57
N ASP A 36 -13.03 46.33 -18.07
CA ASP A 36 -12.79 46.07 -19.49
C ASP A 36 -13.08 44.62 -19.91
N GLY A 37 -13.20 43.71 -18.94
CA GLY A 37 -13.45 42.27 -19.11
C GLY A 37 -12.25 41.37 -18.83
N ILE A 38 -11.10 41.94 -18.45
CA ILE A 38 -9.85 41.25 -18.22
C ILE A 38 -9.34 41.60 -16.82
N GLY A 39 -8.86 40.60 -16.07
CA GLY A 39 -8.28 40.84 -14.75
C GLY A 39 -6.93 41.54 -14.84
N ASP A 40 -6.63 42.39 -13.86
CA ASP A 40 -5.49 43.32 -13.89
C ASP A 40 -4.75 43.39 -12.54
N PHE A 41 -3.56 43.99 -12.50
CA PHE A 41 -2.76 44.09 -11.27
C PHE A 41 -3.44 44.90 -10.16
N ALA A 42 -4.17 45.98 -10.48
CA ALA A 42 -4.89 46.76 -9.48
C ALA A 42 -6.03 45.94 -8.86
N GLY A 43 -6.67 45.10 -9.67
CA GLY A 43 -7.66 44.13 -9.24
C GLY A 43 -7.06 43.06 -8.34
N LEU A 44 -5.94 42.46 -8.73
CA LEU A 44 -5.22 41.49 -7.90
C LEU A 44 -4.78 42.09 -6.55
N ILE A 45 -4.27 43.33 -6.54
CA ILE A 45 -3.93 44.06 -5.30
C ILE A 45 -5.14 44.15 -4.36
N SER A 46 -6.34 44.43 -4.90
CA SER A 46 -7.57 44.53 -4.10
C SER A 46 -8.01 43.19 -3.47
N LYS A 47 -7.46 42.08 -3.94
CA LYS A 47 -7.79 40.71 -3.48
C LYS A 47 -6.67 40.05 -2.68
N LEU A 48 -5.57 40.75 -2.42
CA LEU A 48 -4.47 40.23 -1.59
C LEU A 48 -4.91 39.87 -0.17
N ASP A 49 -5.89 40.60 0.39
CA ASP A 49 -6.41 40.29 1.73
C ASP A 49 -7.12 38.92 1.75
N TYR A 50 -7.89 38.58 0.71
CA TYR A 50 -8.50 37.25 0.58
C TYR A 50 -7.44 36.14 0.51
N ILE A 51 -6.39 36.35 -0.26
CA ILE A 51 -5.26 35.41 -0.40
C ILE A 51 -4.56 35.22 0.95
N ALA A 52 -4.25 36.31 1.65
CA ALA A 52 -3.62 36.25 2.97
C ALA A 52 -4.51 35.52 3.99
N GLU A 53 -5.82 35.81 3.99
CA GLU A 53 -6.82 35.13 4.83
C GLU A 53 -7.02 33.66 4.49
N LEU A 54 -6.82 33.25 3.23
CA LEU A 54 -6.82 31.83 2.85
C LEU A 54 -5.74 31.05 3.62
N GLY A 55 -4.65 31.73 3.98
CA GLY A 55 -3.54 31.11 4.68
C GLY A 55 -2.45 30.60 3.75
N VAL A 56 -2.37 31.08 2.52
CA VAL A 56 -1.18 30.90 1.66
C VAL A 56 -0.10 31.92 2.04
N ASN A 57 1.14 31.75 1.59
CA ASN A 57 2.23 32.69 1.86
C ASN A 57 3.10 33.01 0.63
N THR A 58 2.77 32.41 -0.52
CA THR A 58 3.52 32.57 -1.76
C THR A 58 2.55 32.58 -2.93
N LEU A 59 2.69 33.55 -3.82
CA LEU A 59 1.91 33.67 -5.05
C LEU A 59 2.76 33.23 -6.23
N TRP A 60 2.21 32.38 -7.10
CA TRP A 60 2.79 32.09 -8.40
C TRP A 60 1.91 32.68 -9.48
N LEU A 61 2.45 33.66 -10.21
CA LEU A 61 1.77 34.31 -11.31
C LEU A 61 2.14 33.66 -12.64
N LEU A 62 1.12 33.25 -13.38
CA LEU A 62 1.20 32.90 -14.81
C LEU A 62 1.71 34.08 -15.65
N PRO A 63 2.11 33.86 -16.92
CA PRO A 63 2.79 34.89 -17.70
C PRO A 63 1.92 36.15 -17.84
N PHE A 64 2.51 37.30 -17.52
CA PHE A 64 1.86 38.61 -17.62
C PHE A 64 2.61 39.57 -18.57
N TYR A 65 3.56 39.03 -19.33
CA TYR A 65 4.41 39.73 -20.28
C TYR A 65 3.63 40.12 -21.54
N PRO A 66 4.04 41.18 -22.27
CA PRO A 66 3.55 41.43 -23.61
C PRO A 66 3.69 40.18 -24.49
N SER A 67 2.59 39.79 -25.10
CA SER A 67 2.44 38.54 -25.83
C SER A 67 1.22 38.67 -26.76
N PRO A 68 1.22 38.02 -27.94
CA PRO A 68 0.01 37.90 -28.75
C PRO A 68 -1.01 36.91 -28.15
N ARG A 69 -0.66 36.21 -27.06
CA ARG A 69 -1.49 35.25 -26.31
C ARG A 69 -2.03 34.11 -27.17
N ARG A 70 -1.21 33.62 -28.09
CA ARG A 70 -1.56 32.44 -28.90
C ARG A 70 -1.35 31.15 -28.11
N ASP A 71 -0.51 31.20 -27.08
CA ASP A 71 -0.40 30.19 -26.02
C ASP A 71 -0.57 30.86 -24.64
N ASP A 72 -1.59 31.71 -24.55
CA ASP A 72 -2.01 32.36 -23.30
C ASP A 72 -0.93 33.12 -22.51
N GLY A 73 0.08 33.66 -23.22
CA GLY A 73 1.16 34.44 -22.62
C GLY A 73 2.50 33.71 -22.52
N TYR A 74 2.54 32.40 -22.76
CA TYR A 74 3.79 31.63 -22.84
C TYR A 74 4.60 31.98 -24.11
N ASP A 75 3.92 32.46 -25.15
CA ASP A 75 4.54 33.08 -26.31
C ASP A 75 4.93 34.55 -26.01
N ILE A 76 6.04 34.75 -25.30
CA ILE A 76 6.50 36.08 -24.85
C ILE A 76 7.06 36.92 -26.01
N ALA A 77 6.57 38.14 -26.20
CA ALA A 77 7.06 39.09 -27.20
C ALA A 77 7.99 40.17 -26.61
N GLU A 78 7.93 40.44 -25.30
CA GLU A 78 8.88 41.31 -24.58
C GLU A 78 8.98 40.84 -23.12
N TYR A 79 10.19 40.50 -22.66
CA TYR A 79 10.40 39.95 -21.32
C TYR A 79 10.41 40.99 -20.19
N LYS A 80 10.71 42.26 -20.50
CA LYS A 80 11.01 43.30 -19.50
C LYS A 80 9.91 44.35 -19.36
N ASP A 81 8.68 43.96 -19.69
CA ASP A 81 7.51 44.81 -19.55
C ASP A 81 6.28 43.98 -19.16
N VAL A 82 5.15 44.65 -18.97
CA VAL A 82 3.85 44.06 -18.60
C VAL A 82 2.88 44.22 -19.77
N HIS A 83 2.07 43.20 -20.05
CA HIS A 83 1.03 43.29 -21.06
C HIS A 83 0.04 44.41 -20.73
N ALA A 84 -0.32 45.23 -21.72
CA ALA A 84 -1.15 46.42 -21.50
C ALA A 84 -2.50 46.11 -20.82
N ASP A 85 -3.13 44.98 -21.15
CA ASP A 85 -4.36 44.51 -20.50
C ASP A 85 -4.23 44.28 -18.97
N TYR A 86 -3.03 44.02 -18.45
CA TYR A 86 -2.82 43.77 -17.02
C TYR A 86 -2.39 45.00 -16.24
N GLY A 87 -2.04 46.09 -16.94
CA GLY A 87 -1.55 47.34 -16.37
C GLY A 87 -0.13 47.67 -16.86
N SER A 88 0.67 48.30 -15.99
CA SER A 88 2.02 48.75 -16.29
C SER A 88 3.08 48.09 -15.41
N LEU A 89 4.36 48.25 -15.78
CA LEU A 89 5.48 47.86 -14.91
C LEU A 89 5.43 48.52 -13.51
N ALA A 90 4.85 49.73 -13.41
CA ALA A 90 4.66 50.39 -12.12
C ALA A 90 3.62 49.67 -11.25
N ASP A 91 2.57 49.12 -11.87
CA ASP A 91 1.55 48.33 -11.17
C ASP A 91 2.11 46.99 -10.70
N ALA A 92 2.94 46.32 -11.50
CA ALA A 92 3.65 45.12 -11.09
C ALA A 92 4.57 45.37 -9.88
N ARG A 93 5.36 46.46 -9.90
CA ARG A 93 6.19 46.87 -8.75
C ARG A 93 5.33 47.15 -7.51
N ARG A 94 4.20 47.84 -7.69
CA ARG A 94 3.27 48.11 -6.59
C ARG A 94 2.68 46.82 -6.03
N PHE A 95 2.31 45.88 -6.89
CA PHE A 95 1.79 44.57 -6.49
C PHE A 95 2.80 43.80 -5.64
N ILE A 96 4.07 43.70 -6.08
CA ILE A 96 5.15 43.04 -5.32
C ILE A 96 5.27 43.66 -3.92
N ALA A 97 5.32 45.00 -3.85
CA ALA A 97 5.40 45.70 -2.57
C ALA A 97 4.19 45.46 -1.66
N GLU A 98 2.96 45.42 -2.22
CA GLU A 98 1.74 45.16 -1.45
C GLU A 98 1.61 43.70 -0.99
N ALA A 99 2.14 42.75 -1.78
CA ALA A 99 2.25 41.34 -1.41
C ALA A 99 3.24 41.17 -0.25
N HIS A 100 4.44 41.75 -0.35
CA HIS A 100 5.46 41.69 0.71
C HIS A 100 4.97 42.32 2.02
N LYS A 101 4.23 43.43 1.97
CA LYS A 101 3.61 44.05 3.17
C LYS A 101 2.68 43.09 3.93
N ARG A 102 2.12 42.09 3.26
CA ARG A 102 1.22 41.07 3.81
C ARG A 102 1.93 39.76 4.14
N GLY A 103 3.26 39.70 4.01
CA GLY A 103 4.02 38.47 4.23
C GLY A 103 3.93 37.48 3.08
N LEU A 104 3.52 37.92 1.89
CA LEU A 104 3.39 37.07 0.70
C LEU A 104 4.60 37.25 -0.20
N ARG A 105 5.28 36.16 -0.56
CA ARG A 105 6.32 36.15 -1.60
C ARG A 105 5.71 35.99 -2.99
N VAL A 106 6.42 36.42 -4.02
CA VAL A 106 5.96 36.41 -5.42
C VAL A 106 6.92 35.61 -6.29
N ILE A 107 6.39 34.59 -6.96
CA ILE A 107 7.03 33.80 -8.01
C ILE A 107 6.40 34.21 -9.35
N THR A 108 7.23 34.38 -10.38
CA THR A 108 6.75 34.61 -11.75
C THR A 108 7.25 33.52 -12.69
N GLU A 109 6.53 33.32 -13.78
CA GLU A 109 6.97 32.48 -14.89
C GLU A 109 8.25 33.00 -15.54
N LEU A 110 9.12 32.12 -16.00
CA LEU A 110 10.20 32.49 -16.89
C LEU A 110 10.34 31.44 -17.99
N VAL A 111 9.78 31.76 -19.15
CA VAL A 111 9.87 30.95 -20.38
C VAL A 111 11.22 31.22 -21.03
N ILE A 112 12.18 30.32 -20.80
CA ILE A 112 13.55 30.48 -21.31
C ILE A 112 13.84 29.64 -22.55
N ASN A 113 13.01 28.62 -22.85
CA ASN A 113 13.20 27.76 -24.01
C ASN A 113 12.96 28.49 -25.34
N HIS A 114 11.92 29.31 -25.39
CA HIS A 114 11.42 29.89 -26.63
C HIS A 114 10.87 31.31 -26.40
N THR A 115 10.60 32.02 -27.49
CA THR A 115 9.93 33.32 -27.50
C THR A 115 8.76 33.30 -28.48
N SER A 116 7.88 34.30 -28.48
CA SER A 116 6.97 34.53 -29.61
C SER A 116 7.73 34.79 -30.91
N ASP A 117 7.20 34.34 -32.04
CA ASP A 117 7.63 34.76 -33.38
C ASP A 117 7.55 36.29 -33.58
N GLN A 118 6.76 37.01 -32.78
CA GLN A 118 6.68 38.47 -32.79
C GLN A 118 7.78 39.15 -31.97
N HIS A 119 8.56 38.39 -31.19
CA HIS A 119 9.64 38.94 -30.37
C HIS A 119 10.62 39.72 -31.26
N PRO A 120 11.09 40.91 -30.85
CA PRO A 120 12.11 41.66 -31.60
C PRO A 120 13.40 40.89 -31.88
N TRP A 121 13.64 39.78 -31.18
CA TRP A 121 14.79 38.91 -31.40
C TRP A 121 14.55 38.07 -32.65
N PHE A 122 13.42 37.37 -32.75
CA PHE A 122 13.06 36.56 -33.91
C PHE A 122 12.89 37.42 -35.17
N GLN A 123 12.23 38.57 -35.05
CA GLN A 123 12.07 39.51 -36.16
C GLN A 123 13.43 39.97 -36.69
N ARG A 124 14.41 40.23 -35.82
CA ARG A 124 15.78 40.51 -36.29
C ARG A 124 16.46 39.28 -36.89
N ALA A 125 16.29 38.10 -36.28
CA ALA A 125 16.93 36.87 -36.72
C ALA A 125 16.47 36.43 -38.13
N ARG A 126 15.16 36.47 -38.40
CA ARG A 126 14.61 36.07 -39.70
C ARG A 126 15.03 36.99 -40.85
N HIS A 127 15.32 38.27 -40.56
CA HIS A 127 15.83 39.25 -41.52
C HIS A 127 17.36 39.34 -41.58
N ALA A 128 18.08 38.70 -40.65
CA ALA A 128 19.53 38.71 -40.60
C ALA A 128 20.15 37.70 -41.57
N LYS A 129 21.40 37.96 -41.98
CA LYS A 129 22.15 37.04 -42.85
C LYS A 129 22.43 35.71 -42.12
N PRO A 130 22.40 34.56 -42.82
CA PRO A 130 22.82 33.26 -42.27
C PRO A 130 24.19 33.33 -41.57
N GLY A 131 24.33 32.71 -40.40
CA GLY A 131 25.56 32.66 -39.59
C GLY A 131 25.95 33.99 -38.91
N SER A 132 25.02 34.95 -38.80
CA SER A 132 25.25 36.18 -38.05
C SER A 132 24.75 36.04 -36.61
N LYS A 133 25.37 36.77 -35.67
CA LYS A 133 24.98 36.76 -34.24
C LYS A 133 23.49 37.00 -33.99
N ALA A 134 22.83 37.81 -34.83
CA ALA A 134 21.40 38.06 -34.74
C ALA A 134 20.57 36.91 -35.29
N ARG A 135 21.04 36.21 -36.34
CA ARG A 135 20.43 35.00 -36.87
C ARG A 135 20.48 33.86 -35.87
N ASP A 136 21.66 33.66 -35.28
CA ASP A 136 21.99 32.52 -34.41
C ASP A 136 21.37 32.65 -33.01
N PHE A 137 20.46 33.60 -32.78
CA PHE A 137 19.64 33.65 -31.56
C PHE A 137 18.58 32.53 -31.52
N TYR A 138 18.27 31.95 -32.68
CA TYR A 138 17.33 30.85 -32.86
C TYR A 138 18.01 29.72 -33.64
N VAL A 139 17.39 28.55 -33.62
CA VAL A 139 17.89 27.34 -34.28
C VAL A 139 17.32 27.27 -35.71
N TRP A 140 18.20 27.20 -36.71
CA TRP A 140 17.85 27.22 -38.14
C TRP A 140 18.40 25.98 -38.88
N SER A 141 17.69 25.53 -39.90
CA SER A 141 18.11 24.45 -40.79
C SER A 141 17.66 24.68 -42.24
N ASP A 142 18.41 24.14 -43.20
CA ASP A 142 18.06 24.19 -44.63
C ASP A 142 16.93 23.20 -44.99
N ASP A 143 16.79 22.14 -44.21
CA ASP A 143 15.74 21.13 -44.29
C ASP A 143 15.19 20.77 -42.89
N ASP A 144 14.16 19.94 -42.84
CA ASP A 144 13.51 19.48 -41.62
C ASP A 144 14.04 18.11 -41.11
N GLN A 145 15.24 17.70 -41.54
CA GLN A 145 15.75 16.34 -41.31
C GLN A 145 16.63 16.22 -40.04
N LYS A 146 17.01 17.34 -39.42
CA LYS A 146 17.78 17.34 -38.17
C LYS A 146 16.93 16.95 -36.98
N TYR A 147 17.59 16.38 -35.97
CA TYR A 147 16.98 15.98 -34.69
C TYR A 147 15.89 14.91 -34.84
N ASP A 148 16.09 14.00 -35.81
CA ASP A 148 15.21 12.86 -36.04
C ASP A 148 15.08 11.99 -34.77
N GLY A 149 13.87 11.48 -34.52
CA GLY A 149 13.51 10.75 -33.30
C GLY A 149 13.01 11.61 -32.13
N THR A 150 13.00 12.93 -32.25
CA THR A 150 12.39 13.83 -31.24
C THR A 150 10.87 13.75 -31.31
N ARG A 151 10.21 13.57 -30.17
CA ARG A 151 8.75 13.60 -30.10
C ARG A 151 8.18 15.00 -30.32
N ILE A 152 6.94 15.06 -30.81
CA ILE A 152 6.14 16.29 -30.88
C ILE A 152 5.29 16.38 -29.62
N ILE A 153 5.35 17.50 -28.89
CA ILE A 153 4.62 17.68 -27.63
C ILE A 153 3.13 17.95 -27.93
N PHE A 154 2.84 18.95 -28.76
CA PHE A 154 1.46 19.31 -29.16
C PHE A 154 1.02 18.60 -30.44
N LEU A 155 1.00 17.27 -30.38
CA LEU A 155 0.65 16.34 -31.45
C LEU A 155 -0.74 16.54 -32.08
N ASP A 156 -1.68 17.18 -31.37
CA ASP A 156 -3.01 17.52 -31.91
C ASP A 156 -2.96 18.72 -32.89
N THR A 157 -1.90 19.53 -32.87
CA THR A 157 -1.78 20.78 -33.65
C THR A 157 -0.58 20.80 -34.59
N GLU A 158 0.60 20.45 -34.08
CA GLU A 158 1.85 20.53 -34.83
C GLU A 158 2.18 19.21 -35.53
N LYS A 159 2.65 19.29 -36.78
CA LYS A 159 3.01 18.11 -37.60
C LYS A 159 4.50 17.80 -37.59
N SER A 160 5.30 18.77 -37.18
CA SER A 160 6.76 18.73 -37.12
C SER A 160 7.23 19.74 -36.08
N ASN A 161 8.42 19.52 -35.53
CA ASN A 161 9.13 20.50 -34.70
C ASN A 161 9.92 21.51 -35.56
N TRP A 162 9.84 21.41 -36.89
CA TRP A 162 10.43 22.34 -37.85
C TRP A 162 9.35 23.06 -38.66
N THR A 163 9.41 24.38 -38.71
CA THR A 163 8.52 25.20 -39.55
C THR A 163 9.33 26.06 -40.54
N TRP A 164 8.91 26.08 -41.80
CA TRP A 164 9.52 26.92 -42.83
C TRP A 164 9.18 28.40 -42.63
N ASP A 165 10.20 29.26 -42.51
CA ASP A 165 10.02 30.71 -42.50
C ASP A 165 10.27 31.30 -43.90
N PRO A 166 9.25 31.91 -44.55
CA PRO A 166 9.35 32.39 -45.93
C PRO A 166 10.24 33.63 -46.09
N VAL A 167 10.51 34.37 -45.01
CA VAL A 167 11.39 35.56 -45.04
C VAL A 167 12.84 35.14 -44.93
N ALA A 168 13.10 34.19 -44.04
CA ALA A 168 14.40 33.63 -43.73
C ALA A 168 14.89 32.62 -44.79
N GLY A 169 13.97 32.02 -45.54
CA GLY A 169 14.27 30.99 -46.54
C GLY A 169 14.89 29.72 -45.94
N GLN A 170 14.55 29.39 -44.69
CA GLN A 170 15.05 28.25 -43.93
C GLN A 170 13.97 27.78 -42.94
N TYR A 171 14.09 26.55 -42.45
CA TYR A 171 13.31 26.05 -41.33
C TYR A 171 13.86 26.59 -40.00
N PHE A 172 12.98 26.83 -39.03
CA PHE A 172 13.37 27.07 -37.64
C PHE A 172 12.74 26.02 -36.72
N TRP A 173 13.42 25.75 -35.61
CA TRP A 173 12.99 24.77 -34.61
C TRP A 173 11.98 25.37 -33.62
N HIS A 174 11.03 24.55 -33.20
CA HIS A 174 10.10 24.83 -32.12
C HIS A 174 9.66 23.51 -31.46
N ARG A 175 9.71 23.43 -30.13
CA ARG A 175 9.18 22.27 -29.38
C ARG A 175 7.68 22.33 -29.12
N PHE A 176 7.16 23.54 -29.09
CA PHE A 176 5.76 23.86 -28.85
C PHE A 176 5.12 24.30 -30.17
N TYR A 177 4.27 25.33 -30.18
CA TYR A 177 3.66 25.80 -31.41
C TYR A 177 4.67 26.45 -32.36
N SER A 178 4.38 26.44 -33.65
CA SER A 178 5.17 27.09 -34.70
C SER A 178 5.39 28.58 -34.49
N HIS A 179 4.58 29.25 -33.66
CA HIS A 179 4.79 30.65 -33.29
C HIS A 179 5.59 30.85 -32.00
N GLN A 180 6.20 29.79 -31.49
CA GLN A 180 7.10 29.76 -30.34
C GLN A 180 8.49 29.26 -30.78
N PRO A 181 9.22 30.01 -31.63
CA PRO A 181 10.57 29.63 -32.06
C PRO A 181 11.52 29.48 -30.86
N ASP A 182 12.25 28.37 -30.84
CA ASP A 182 13.18 27.99 -29.77
C ASP A 182 14.48 28.82 -29.82
N LEU A 183 14.92 29.25 -28.65
CA LEU A 183 16.16 29.99 -28.47
C LEU A 183 17.37 29.06 -28.56
N ASN A 184 18.41 29.51 -29.23
CA ASN A 184 19.61 28.71 -29.43
C ASN A 184 20.60 28.86 -28.25
N PHE A 185 20.59 27.94 -27.29
CA PHE A 185 21.49 28.00 -26.13
C PHE A 185 22.96 27.65 -26.43
N ASP A 186 23.29 27.10 -27.62
CA ASP A 186 24.69 27.00 -28.06
C ASP A 186 25.30 28.39 -28.34
N ASN A 187 24.46 29.41 -28.52
CA ASN A 187 24.90 30.80 -28.62
C ASN A 187 25.00 31.42 -27.21
N PRO A 188 26.22 31.75 -26.71
CA PRO A 188 26.39 32.30 -25.37
C PRO A 188 25.73 33.68 -25.17
N GLN A 189 25.32 34.36 -26.25
CA GLN A 189 24.54 35.60 -26.15
C GLN A 189 23.11 35.36 -25.68
N VAL A 190 22.53 34.19 -25.97
CA VAL A 190 21.20 33.80 -25.51
C VAL A 190 21.20 33.65 -24.00
N LEU A 191 22.11 32.83 -23.45
CA LEU A 191 22.28 32.69 -21.99
C LEU A 191 22.50 34.04 -21.30
N LYS A 192 23.35 34.90 -21.87
CA LYS A 192 23.57 36.25 -21.34
C LYS A 192 22.30 37.11 -21.35
N ALA A 193 21.48 37.00 -22.40
CA ALA A 193 20.21 37.72 -22.48
C ALA A 193 19.21 37.22 -21.44
N VAL A 194 19.10 35.89 -21.28
CA VAL A 194 18.25 35.22 -20.27
C VAL A 194 18.65 35.63 -18.85
N ILE A 195 19.94 35.57 -18.50
CA ILE A 195 20.45 36.08 -17.21
C ILE A 195 20.08 37.56 -17.02
N GLY A 196 20.15 38.36 -18.08
CA GLY A 196 19.75 39.76 -18.04
C GLY A 196 18.25 39.98 -17.81
N VAL A 197 17.38 39.03 -18.17
CA VAL A 197 15.94 39.02 -17.85
C VAL A 197 15.72 38.60 -16.40
N ILE A 198 16.39 37.54 -15.96
CA ILE A 198 16.36 37.06 -14.56
C ILE A 198 16.69 38.20 -13.60
N ARG A 199 17.85 38.85 -13.79
CA ARG A 199 18.28 39.98 -12.96
C ARG A 199 17.25 41.11 -12.93
N PHE A 200 16.64 41.43 -14.07
CA PHE A 200 15.65 42.51 -14.14
C PHE A 200 14.45 42.29 -13.20
N TRP A 201 13.89 41.07 -13.17
CA TRP A 201 12.75 40.76 -12.31
C TRP A 201 13.16 40.58 -10.84
N LEU A 202 14.31 39.97 -10.56
CA LEU A 202 14.84 39.86 -9.20
C LEU A 202 15.17 41.24 -8.61
N ASP A 203 15.77 42.14 -9.38
CA ASP A 203 16.01 43.54 -8.99
C ASP A 203 14.71 44.32 -8.72
N LEU A 204 13.61 43.93 -9.37
CA LEU A 204 12.28 44.50 -9.13
C LEU A 204 11.66 44.02 -7.81
N GLY A 205 12.17 42.92 -7.25
CA GLY A 205 11.71 42.32 -5.99
C GLY A 205 10.97 40.99 -6.13
N VAL A 206 11.00 40.34 -7.30
CA VAL A 206 10.46 38.96 -7.44
C VAL A 206 11.27 38.00 -6.58
N ASP A 207 10.61 37.09 -5.87
CA ASP A 207 11.22 36.15 -4.90
C ASP A 207 11.65 34.82 -5.51
N GLY A 208 11.04 34.42 -6.62
CA GLY A 208 11.43 33.22 -7.33
C GLY A 208 10.95 33.19 -8.77
N LEU A 209 11.52 32.28 -9.54
CA LEU A 209 11.23 32.12 -10.95
C LEU A 209 10.89 30.65 -11.21
N ARG A 210 9.72 30.39 -11.78
CA ARG A 210 9.37 29.07 -12.31
C ARG A 210 9.93 28.99 -13.73
N LEU A 211 10.94 28.16 -13.93
CA LEU A 211 11.58 27.97 -15.22
C LEU A 211 10.73 26.98 -16.02
N ASP A 212 10.11 27.49 -17.07
CA ASP A 212 9.21 26.75 -17.96
C ASP A 212 10.02 26.04 -19.06
N ALA A 213 9.58 24.83 -19.42
CA ALA A 213 10.10 24.07 -20.56
C ALA A 213 11.61 23.75 -20.50
N ILE A 214 12.21 23.69 -19.31
CA ILE A 214 13.66 23.54 -19.17
C ILE A 214 14.27 22.21 -19.64
N PRO A 215 13.54 21.09 -19.80
CA PRO A 215 14.15 19.90 -20.38
C PRO A 215 14.61 20.04 -21.83
N TYR A 216 14.21 21.10 -22.51
CA TYR A 216 14.29 21.20 -23.96
C TYR A 216 15.29 22.24 -24.47
N LEU A 217 16.12 22.84 -23.60
CA LEU A 217 16.96 24.00 -23.97
C LEU A 217 18.05 23.72 -25.01
N ILE A 218 18.52 22.48 -25.13
CA ILE A 218 19.61 22.08 -26.02
C ILE A 218 19.17 20.90 -26.87
N GLU A 219 19.55 20.93 -28.15
CA GLU A 219 19.33 19.84 -29.10
C GLU A 219 20.64 19.29 -29.69
N ARG A 220 20.69 17.98 -29.89
CA ARG A 220 21.78 17.18 -30.47
C ARG A 220 21.23 16.08 -31.36
N ASP A 221 21.81 15.94 -32.56
CA ASP A 221 21.49 14.83 -33.47
C ASP A 221 21.74 13.47 -32.80
N GLY A 222 20.83 12.52 -33.02
CA GLY A 222 20.92 11.16 -32.47
C GLY A 222 20.45 11.03 -31.01
N THR A 223 19.85 12.08 -30.45
CA THR A 223 19.23 12.06 -29.11
C THR A 223 17.73 12.35 -29.19
N ASN A 224 17.01 12.19 -28.09
CA ASN A 224 15.61 12.60 -27.98
C ASN A 224 15.43 14.10 -27.69
N ASN A 225 16.53 14.87 -27.52
CA ASN A 225 16.54 16.30 -27.22
C ASN A 225 15.78 16.68 -25.94
N GLU A 226 15.88 15.83 -24.91
CA GLU A 226 15.35 16.09 -23.58
C GLU A 226 16.42 15.76 -22.53
N ASN A 227 16.52 16.56 -21.47
CA ASN A 227 17.39 16.31 -20.31
C ASN A 227 18.90 16.17 -20.67
N LEU A 228 19.36 16.84 -21.73
CA LEU A 228 20.76 16.75 -22.15
C LEU A 228 21.71 17.36 -21.11
N ALA A 229 22.93 16.84 -21.01
CA ALA A 229 23.91 17.31 -20.01
C ALA A 229 24.20 18.82 -20.16
N GLU A 230 24.26 19.33 -21.39
CA GLU A 230 24.48 20.76 -21.64
C GLU A 230 23.29 21.64 -21.18
N THR A 231 22.07 21.09 -21.17
CA THR A 231 20.91 21.77 -20.57
C THR A 231 21.14 21.97 -19.07
N HIS A 232 21.65 20.95 -18.38
CA HIS A 232 22.01 21.05 -16.97
C HIS A 232 23.15 22.06 -16.74
N ASP A 233 24.16 22.12 -17.62
CA ASP A 233 25.23 23.13 -17.53
C ASP A 233 24.69 24.57 -17.62
N VAL A 234 23.70 24.80 -18.49
CA VAL A 234 22.99 26.09 -18.59
C VAL A 234 22.27 26.42 -17.28
N LEU A 235 21.58 25.46 -16.68
CA LEU A 235 20.86 25.64 -15.41
C LEU A 235 21.83 25.90 -14.24
N LYS A 236 22.96 25.20 -14.17
CA LYS A 236 24.03 25.46 -13.19
C LYS A 236 24.59 26.87 -13.32
N ALA A 237 24.79 27.35 -14.55
CA ALA A 237 25.25 28.72 -14.79
C ALA A 237 24.22 29.76 -14.32
N ILE A 238 22.93 29.51 -14.54
CA ILE A 238 21.83 30.35 -14.04
C ILE A 238 21.80 30.34 -12.51
N ARG A 239 21.90 29.16 -11.89
CA ARG A 239 21.89 29.02 -10.42
C ARG A 239 23.09 29.71 -9.77
N ALA A 240 24.29 29.52 -10.31
CA ALA A 240 25.50 30.16 -9.79
C ALA A 240 25.41 31.70 -9.81
N GLU A 241 24.78 32.26 -10.84
CA GLU A 241 24.52 33.69 -10.96
C GLU A 241 23.53 34.20 -9.89
N ILE A 242 22.48 33.41 -9.62
CA ILE A 242 21.50 33.72 -8.58
C ILE A 242 22.13 33.63 -7.19
N ASP A 243 22.82 32.54 -6.86
CA ASP A 243 23.46 32.36 -5.55
C ASP A 243 24.49 33.46 -5.25
N ALA A 244 25.21 33.94 -6.28
CA ALA A 244 26.21 34.98 -6.12
C ALA A 244 25.62 36.37 -5.82
N ASN A 245 24.40 36.67 -6.28
CA ASN A 245 23.85 38.04 -6.27
C ASN A 245 22.51 38.17 -5.52
N TYR A 246 21.77 37.07 -5.34
CA TYR A 246 20.42 37.03 -4.79
C TYR A 246 20.20 35.78 -3.92
N PRO A 247 20.84 35.69 -2.73
CA PRO A 247 20.91 34.48 -1.92
C PRO A 247 19.58 34.04 -1.27
N ASP A 248 18.52 34.85 -1.38
CA ASP A 248 17.20 34.61 -0.80
C ASP A 248 16.13 34.29 -1.87
N ARG A 249 16.54 33.97 -3.10
CA ARG A 249 15.67 33.71 -4.25
C ARG A 249 15.62 32.23 -4.62
N MET A 250 14.56 31.86 -5.32
CA MET A 250 14.25 30.47 -5.60
C MET A 250 14.05 30.21 -7.10
N LEU A 251 14.51 29.06 -7.58
CA LEU A 251 14.26 28.53 -8.92
C LEU A 251 13.39 27.28 -8.82
N LEU A 252 12.27 27.27 -9.53
CA LEU A 252 11.33 26.15 -9.61
C LEU A 252 11.33 25.55 -11.01
N ALA A 253 11.81 24.33 -11.15
CA ALA A 253 11.83 23.58 -12.39
C ALA A 253 10.44 23.04 -12.76
N GLU A 254 9.99 23.35 -13.97
CA GLU A 254 9.02 22.52 -14.67
C GLU A 254 9.76 21.46 -15.51
N ALA A 255 9.93 20.28 -14.91
CA ALA A 255 10.43 19.10 -15.62
C ALA A 255 9.40 17.97 -15.44
N ASN A 256 8.48 17.85 -16.41
CA ASN A 256 7.51 16.75 -16.45
C ASN A 256 8.19 15.48 -16.98
N GLN A 257 8.96 14.82 -16.13
CA GLN A 257 9.76 13.63 -16.46
C GLN A 257 9.56 12.54 -15.39
N TRP A 258 10.11 11.34 -15.60
CA TRP A 258 10.14 10.30 -14.57
C TRP A 258 10.96 10.75 -13.34
N PRO A 259 10.75 10.16 -12.14
CA PRO A 259 11.42 10.62 -10.92
C PRO A 259 12.95 10.67 -11.02
N GLU A 260 13.56 9.65 -11.64
CA GLU A 260 14.99 9.52 -11.88
C GLU A 260 15.55 10.60 -12.82
N ASP A 261 14.76 11.01 -13.82
CA ASP A 261 15.13 12.05 -14.79
C ASP A 261 14.85 13.46 -14.26
N THR A 262 13.91 13.59 -13.32
CA THR A 262 13.63 14.87 -12.63
C THR A 262 14.67 15.17 -11.56
N ARG A 263 15.26 14.15 -10.92
CA ARG A 263 16.28 14.33 -9.87
C ARG A 263 17.44 15.23 -10.38
N PRO A 264 18.10 14.98 -11.54
CA PRO A 264 19.20 15.80 -12.05
C PRO A 264 18.98 17.31 -11.98
N TYR A 265 17.75 17.81 -12.17
CA TYR A 265 17.42 19.24 -12.10
C TYR A 265 17.64 19.90 -10.73
N PHE A 266 17.88 19.12 -9.68
CA PHE A 266 18.32 19.66 -8.38
C PHE A 266 19.84 19.86 -8.30
N GLY A 267 20.62 19.29 -9.23
CA GLY A 267 22.07 19.36 -9.26
C GLY A 267 22.76 18.37 -8.31
N GLU A 268 24.03 18.62 -8.01
CA GLU A 268 24.88 17.76 -7.17
C GLU A 268 25.21 18.39 -5.80
N GLY A 269 25.77 17.58 -4.89
CA GLY A 269 26.16 18.03 -3.55
C GLY A 269 24.98 18.59 -2.74
N GLU A 270 25.04 19.88 -2.40
CA GLU A 270 24.00 20.62 -1.68
C GLU A 270 22.87 21.15 -2.59
N GLY A 271 23.00 20.94 -3.91
CA GLY A 271 22.06 21.35 -4.95
C GLY A 271 22.50 22.62 -5.68
N ASP A 272 23.09 22.48 -6.87
CA ASP A 272 23.68 23.54 -7.69
C ASP A 272 22.89 23.87 -8.98
N GLU A 273 21.65 23.38 -9.12
CA GLU A 273 20.72 23.73 -10.21
C GLU A 273 19.43 24.38 -9.66
N CYS A 274 18.27 23.75 -9.79
CA CYS A 274 17.02 24.31 -9.27
C CYS A 274 16.83 24.01 -7.78
N HIS A 275 16.26 24.97 -7.07
CA HIS A 275 15.93 24.82 -5.65
C HIS A 275 14.71 23.90 -5.47
N MET A 276 13.78 23.98 -6.42
CA MET A 276 12.56 23.20 -6.43
C MET A 276 12.30 22.56 -7.80
N ALA A 277 11.59 21.45 -7.81
CA ALA A 277 11.01 20.86 -9.02
C ALA A 277 9.60 20.34 -8.71
N PHE A 278 8.70 20.35 -9.69
CA PHE A 278 7.38 19.74 -9.53
C PHE A 278 7.47 18.22 -9.46
N HIS A 279 6.76 17.62 -8.50
CA HIS A 279 6.66 16.17 -8.39
C HIS A 279 5.57 15.62 -9.32
N PHE A 280 5.74 15.80 -10.64
CA PHE A 280 4.81 15.33 -11.67
C PHE A 280 4.45 13.84 -11.54
N PRO A 281 5.40 12.91 -11.24
CA PRO A 281 5.05 11.50 -11.15
C PRO A 281 4.05 11.13 -10.05
N LEU A 282 4.05 11.85 -8.92
CA LEU A 282 3.18 11.56 -7.77
C LEU A 282 1.73 11.96 -8.05
N MET A 283 1.51 13.06 -8.78
CA MET A 283 0.19 13.65 -8.99
C MET A 283 -0.80 12.65 -9.64
N PRO A 284 -0.51 12.00 -10.79
CA PRO A 284 -1.42 11.02 -11.39
C PRO A 284 -1.68 9.82 -10.48
N ARG A 285 -0.67 9.38 -9.71
CA ARG A 285 -0.79 8.22 -8.82
C ARG A 285 -1.70 8.50 -7.62
N MET A 286 -1.85 9.76 -7.19
CA MET A 286 -2.87 10.13 -6.20
C MET A 286 -4.29 9.89 -6.74
N TYR A 287 -4.55 10.25 -8.00
CA TYR A 287 -5.83 9.97 -8.65
C TYR A 287 -6.04 8.47 -8.87
N MET A 288 -5.01 7.75 -9.34
CA MET A 288 -5.08 6.30 -9.50
C MET A 288 -5.40 5.57 -8.19
N ALA A 289 -4.78 5.96 -7.07
CA ALA A 289 -5.03 5.32 -5.79
C ALA A 289 -6.49 5.44 -5.33
N LEU A 290 -7.14 6.58 -5.60
CA LEU A 290 -8.58 6.76 -5.35
C LEU A 290 -9.45 5.92 -6.29
N ALA A 291 -9.10 5.86 -7.58
CA ALA A 291 -9.87 5.11 -8.57
C ALA A 291 -9.77 3.58 -8.33
N MET A 292 -8.57 3.09 -7.99
CA MET A 292 -8.29 1.69 -7.70
C MET A 292 -8.67 1.28 -6.27
N GLU A 293 -8.93 2.24 -5.38
CA GLU A 293 -9.07 2.04 -3.93
C GLU A 293 -7.89 1.28 -3.31
N ASP A 294 -6.67 1.53 -3.81
CA ASP A 294 -5.43 0.89 -3.38
C ASP A 294 -4.34 1.94 -3.19
N ARG A 295 -3.65 1.93 -2.04
CA ARG A 295 -2.52 2.83 -1.75
C ARG A 295 -1.28 2.55 -2.60
N PHE A 296 -1.21 1.39 -3.26
CA PHE A 296 -0.02 0.91 -3.94
C PHE A 296 0.58 1.92 -4.93
N PRO A 297 -0.18 2.56 -5.87
CA PRO A 297 0.39 3.50 -6.83
C PRO A 297 1.15 4.67 -6.17
N ILE A 298 0.64 5.19 -5.04
CA ILE A 298 1.32 6.25 -4.27
C ILE A 298 2.59 5.69 -3.61
N THR A 299 2.49 4.55 -2.92
CA THR A 299 3.65 4.00 -2.19
C THR A 299 4.75 3.45 -3.09
N ASP A 300 4.40 3.07 -4.32
CA ASP A 300 5.33 2.56 -5.31
C ASP A 300 6.12 3.70 -5.94
N ILE A 301 5.43 4.75 -6.42
CA ILE A 301 6.13 5.90 -7.01
C ILE A 301 7.02 6.62 -5.98
N LEU A 302 6.58 6.74 -4.72
CA LEU A 302 7.41 7.32 -3.65
C LEU A 302 8.66 6.49 -3.32
N ARG A 303 8.63 5.16 -3.54
CA ARG A 303 9.81 4.30 -3.37
C ARG A 303 10.79 4.44 -4.53
N GLN A 304 10.31 4.78 -5.72
CA GLN A 304 11.12 5.01 -6.91
C GLN A 304 11.70 6.43 -6.93
N THR A 305 11.07 7.41 -6.28
CA THR A 305 11.57 8.77 -6.18
C THR A 305 12.91 8.84 -5.43
N PRO A 306 14.01 9.24 -6.08
CA PRO A 306 15.32 9.32 -5.43
C PRO A 306 15.37 10.42 -4.36
N GLU A 307 16.33 10.31 -3.44
CA GLU A 307 16.65 11.39 -2.51
C GLU A 307 17.16 12.64 -3.25
N ILE A 308 16.77 13.80 -2.74
CA ILE A 308 17.15 15.11 -3.28
C ILE A 308 18.15 15.81 -2.34
N PRO A 309 18.97 16.76 -2.84
CA PRO A 309 19.88 17.53 -2.01
C PRO A 309 19.19 18.24 -0.84
N ALA A 310 19.91 18.42 0.28
CA ALA A 310 19.36 18.91 1.53
C ALA A 310 18.75 20.32 1.45
N ASN A 311 19.21 21.18 0.53
CA ASN A 311 18.64 22.51 0.30
C ASN A 311 17.52 22.53 -0.74
N CYS A 312 17.26 21.42 -1.43
CA CYS A 312 16.23 21.33 -2.47
C CYS A 312 14.88 20.88 -1.91
N GLN A 313 13.81 21.02 -2.70
CA GLN A 313 12.45 20.69 -2.28
C GLN A 313 11.53 20.32 -3.44
N TRP A 314 10.71 19.28 -3.26
CA TRP A 314 9.62 18.99 -4.20
C TRP A 314 8.47 20.01 -4.07
N ALA A 315 7.91 20.44 -5.21
CA ALA A 315 6.62 21.13 -5.27
C ALA A 315 5.51 20.11 -5.57
N ILE A 316 4.55 19.96 -4.64
CA ILE A 316 3.44 19.02 -4.76
C ILE A 316 2.20 19.79 -5.23
N PHE A 317 1.43 19.23 -6.16
CA PHE A 317 0.21 19.84 -6.67
C PHE A 317 -0.80 18.76 -7.07
N LEU A 318 -2.08 19.12 -7.13
CA LEU A 318 -3.15 18.24 -7.62
C LEU A 318 -3.53 18.60 -9.06
N ARG A 319 -3.72 19.89 -9.32
CA ARG A 319 -4.04 20.46 -10.63
C ARG A 319 -3.28 21.77 -10.81
N ASN A 320 -3.24 22.23 -12.05
CA ASN A 320 -2.63 23.48 -12.48
C ASN A 320 -3.47 24.08 -13.62
N HIS A 321 -2.93 25.12 -14.27
CA HIS A 321 -3.54 25.78 -15.42
C HIS A 321 -3.53 24.96 -16.72
N ASP A 322 -2.82 23.84 -16.77
CA ASP A 322 -2.80 22.91 -17.89
C ASP A 322 -3.75 21.73 -17.65
N GLU A 323 -3.75 20.77 -18.57
CA GLU A 323 -4.37 19.47 -18.36
C GLU A 323 -3.67 18.67 -17.26
N LEU A 324 -4.38 17.66 -16.74
CA LEU A 324 -3.75 16.61 -15.96
C LEU A 324 -2.93 15.78 -16.95
N THR A 325 -1.63 16.06 -17.02
CA THR A 325 -0.69 15.38 -17.91
C THR A 325 -0.55 13.90 -17.54
N LEU A 326 -0.60 13.04 -18.55
CA LEU A 326 -0.39 11.59 -18.49
C LEU A 326 0.75 11.17 -19.42
N GLU A 327 1.72 12.06 -19.65
CA GLU A 327 2.92 11.74 -20.43
C GLU A 327 3.80 10.74 -19.69
N MET A 328 4.06 11.01 -18.40
CA MET A 328 4.98 10.24 -17.54
C MET A 328 4.24 9.18 -16.71
N VAL A 329 3.37 8.45 -17.38
CA VAL A 329 2.73 7.22 -16.89
C VAL A 329 2.87 6.13 -17.96
N THR A 330 2.78 4.86 -17.55
CA THR A 330 2.74 3.75 -18.52
C THR A 330 1.47 3.82 -19.36
N ASP A 331 1.47 3.20 -20.55
CA ASP A 331 0.31 3.20 -21.44
C ASP A 331 -0.94 2.63 -20.77
N ARG A 332 -0.79 1.58 -19.95
CA ARG A 332 -1.88 0.97 -19.18
C ARG A 332 -2.46 1.91 -18.12
N GLU A 333 -1.60 2.63 -17.40
CA GLU A 333 -2.03 3.62 -16.41
C GLU A 333 -2.76 4.80 -17.08
N ARG A 334 -2.28 5.24 -18.25
CA ARG A 334 -2.89 6.30 -19.05
C ARG A 334 -4.31 5.93 -19.47
N ASP A 335 -4.47 4.75 -20.07
CA ASP A 335 -5.77 4.24 -20.52
C ASP A 335 -6.76 4.12 -19.35
N TYR A 336 -6.28 3.62 -18.20
CA TYR A 336 -7.09 3.53 -16.99
C TYR A 336 -7.59 4.90 -16.52
N LEU A 337 -6.70 5.90 -16.42
CA LEU A 337 -7.04 7.25 -15.99
C LEU A 337 -7.98 7.95 -16.98
N TRP A 338 -7.76 7.78 -18.29
CA TRP A 338 -8.68 8.30 -19.30
C TRP A 338 -10.08 7.71 -19.19
N ASN A 339 -10.19 6.41 -18.96
CA ASN A 339 -11.49 5.75 -18.87
C ASN A 339 -12.23 6.11 -17.59
N TYR A 340 -11.53 6.30 -16.47
CA TYR A 340 -12.15 6.65 -15.19
C TYR A 340 -12.49 8.15 -15.07
N TYR A 341 -11.60 9.04 -15.51
CA TYR A 341 -11.72 10.49 -15.26
C TYR A 341 -12.14 11.33 -16.47
N ALA A 342 -12.07 10.76 -17.68
CA ALA A 342 -12.34 11.42 -18.95
C ALA A 342 -13.19 10.54 -19.89
N GLU A 343 -14.36 10.10 -19.41
CA GLU A 343 -15.36 9.39 -20.21
C GLU A 343 -15.77 10.19 -21.46
N ASP A 344 -16.03 11.51 -21.31
CA ASP A 344 -16.18 12.39 -22.47
C ASP A 344 -14.81 12.61 -23.12
N ARG A 345 -14.64 12.08 -24.33
CA ARG A 345 -13.42 12.25 -25.14
C ARG A 345 -13.02 13.71 -25.35
N ARG A 346 -13.96 14.67 -25.30
CA ARG A 346 -13.62 16.11 -25.36
C ARG A 346 -12.79 16.57 -24.17
N ALA A 347 -12.88 15.90 -23.03
CA ALA A 347 -12.05 16.22 -21.87
C ALA A 347 -10.60 15.74 -22.03
N ARG A 348 -10.29 14.95 -23.08
CA ARG A 348 -8.92 14.52 -23.42
C ARG A 348 -8.31 15.56 -24.36
N ILE A 349 -7.03 15.88 -24.16
CA ILE A 349 -6.24 16.77 -25.01
C ILE A 349 -4.77 16.33 -24.91
N ASN A 350 -4.04 16.31 -26.01
CA ASN A 350 -2.68 15.74 -26.07
C ASN A 350 -2.65 14.35 -25.39
N LEU A 351 -1.74 14.15 -24.43
CA LEU A 351 -1.68 12.98 -23.57
C LEU A 351 -2.18 13.29 -22.15
N GLY A 352 -3.32 13.97 -21.99
CA GLY A 352 -3.84 14.34 -20.67
C GLY A 352 -5.35 14.56 -20.57
N ILE A 353 -5.79 15.16 -19.46
CA ILE A 353 -7.20 15.41 -19.12
C ILE A 353 -7.42 16.88 -18.70
N ARG A 354 -8.09 17.67 -19.54
CA ARG A 354 -8.33 19.11 -19.32
C ARG A 354 -9.55 19.40 -18.43
N ARG A 355 -9.48 18.93 -17.19
CA ARG A 355 -10.52 19.12 -16.16
C ARG A 355 -9.97 19.70 -14.86
N ARG A 356 -10.82 20.38 -14.10
CA ARG A 356 -10.53 20.88 -12.75
C ARG A 356 -10.66 19.77 -11.69
N LEU A 357 -10.15 20.03 -10.49
CA LEU A 357 -10.14 19.08 -9.38
C LEU A 357 -11.55 18.59 -9.00
N ALA A 358 -12.49 19.51 -8.73
CA ALA A 358 -13.84 19.14 -8.30
C ALA A 358 -14.61 18.33 -9.36
N PRO A 359 -14.59 18.71 -10.66
CA PRO A 359 -15.16 17.88 -11.72
C PRO A 359 -14.51 16.50 -11.88
N LEU A 360 -13.17 16.38 -11.79
CA LEU A 360 -12.47 15.08 -11.80
C LEU A 360 -12.98 14.17 -10.67
N LEU A 361 -13.23 14.74 -9.49
CA LEU A 361 -13.71 14.00 -8.32
C LEU A 361 -15.24 13.93 -8.23
N GLN A 362 -15.94 14.28 -9.32
CA GLN A 362 -17.40 14.22 -9.43
C GLN A 362 -18.13 14.97 -8.31
N ARG A 363 -17.55 16.09 -7.82
CA ARG A 363 -18.06 16.91 -6.71
C ARG A 363 -18.17 16.17 -5.36
N ASP A 364 -17.62 14.96 -5.20
CA ASP A 364 -17.56 14.33 -3.87
C ASP A 364 -16.57 15.10 -3.01
N ARG A 365 -17.12 15.90 -2.10
CA ARG A 365 -16.36 16.72 -1.17
C ARG A 365 -15.35 15.92 -0.36
N ARG A 366 -15.67 14.68 0.03
CA ARG A 366 -14.75 13.85 0.83
C ARG A 366 -13.52 13.47 0.02
N ARG A 367 -13.68 13.20 -1.29
CA ARG A 367 -12.54 12.96 -2.19
C ARG A 367 -11.68 14.21 -2.36
N ILE A 368 -12.30 15.39 -2.49
CA ILE A 368 -11.58 16.67 -2.57
C ILE A 368 -10.77 16.91 -1.28
N GLU A 369 -11.41 16.73 -0.12
CA GLU A 369 -10.77 16.88 1.19
C GLU A 369 -9.64 15.87 1.39
N LEU A 370 -9.83 14.61 0.98
CA LEU A 370 -8.80 13.57 1.02
C LEU A 370 -7.58 13.95 0.17
N LEU A 371 -7.76 14.27 -1.12
CA LEU A 371 -6.63 14.63 -1.97
C LEU A 371 -5.95 15.92 -1.51
N THR A 372 -6.72 16.90 -1.03
CA THR A 372 -6.15 18.12 -0.45
C THR A 372 -5.36 17.81 0.82
N SER A 373 -5.81 16.85 1.65
CA SER A 373 -5.02 16.40 2.79
C SER A 373 -3.68 15.79 2.34
N LEU A 374 -3.68 14.94 1.30
CA LEU A 374 -2.44 14.35 0.78
C LEU A 374 -1.51 15.42 0.22
N LEU A 375 -2.04 16.38 -0.55
CA LEU A 375 -1.29 17.55 -1.04
C LEU A 375 -0.57 18.28 0.10
N LEU A 376 -1.25 18.50 1.22
CA LEU A 376 -0.73 19.29 2.33
C LEU A 376 0.22 18.52 3.26
N SER A 377 0.18 17.18 3.25
CA SER A 377 0.93 16.32 4.17
C SER A 377 2.02 15.44 3.56
N MET A 378 2.09 15.35 2.23
CA MET A 378 3.21 14.72 1.51
C MET A 378 4.51 15.54 1.61
N PRO A 379 5.70 14.93 1.43
CA PRO A 379 6.97 15.63 1.56
C PRO A 379 7.16 16.64 0.43
N GLY A 380 7.07 17.93 0.78
CA GLY A 380 7.28 19.02 -0.14
C GLY A 380 6.42 20.25 0.17
N THR A 381 6.41 21.15 -0.80
CA THR A 381 5.71 22.43 -0.74
C THR A 381 4.43 22.36 -1.58
N PRO A 382 3.24 22.49 -0.97
CA PRO A 382 1.98 22.38 -1.69
C PRO A 382 1.72 23.61 -2.57
N THR A 383 1.21 23.36 -3.76
CA THR A 383 0.75 24.35 -4.72
C THR A 383 -0.74 24.17 -4.98
N LEU A 384 -1.52 25.18 -4.61
CA LEU A 384 -2.97 25.27 -4.82
C LEU A 384 -3.24 26.04 -6.11
N TYR A 385 -4.20 25.57 -6.90
CA TYR A 385 -4.67 26.28 -8.09
C TYR A 385 -5.90 27.12 -7.78
N TYR A 386 -5.92 28.38 -8.23
CA TYR A 386 -6.96 29.34 -7.83
C TYR A 386 -8.37 28.82 -8.10
N GLY A 387 -9.24 28.87 -7.09
CA GLY A 387 -10.63 28.42 -7.18
C GLY A 387 -10.86 26.96 -6.78
N ASP A 388 -9.83 26.13 -6.67
CA ASP A 388 -9.97 24.76 -6.18
C ASP A 388 -10.35 24.72 -4.69
N GLU A 389 -9.96 25.74 -3.91
CA GLU A 389 -10.41 25.97 -2.52
C GLU A 389 -11.93 26.22 -2.41
N LEU A 390 -12.57 26.59 -3.52
CA LEU A 390 -14.03 26.72 -3.62
C LEU A 390 -14.68 25.48 -4.23
N GLY A 391 -13.91 24.63 -4.91
CA GLY A 391 -14.42 23.56 -5.75
C GLY A 391 -14.99 24.08 -7.07
N MET A 392 -14.32 25.06 -7.71
CA MET A 392 -14.68 25.54 -9.03
C MET A 392 -14.71 24.41 -10.07
N GLY A 393 -15.64 24.55 -11.02
CA GLY A 393 -15.78 23.65 -12.17
C GLY A 393 -14.90 24.02 -13.35
N ASP A 394 -15.10 23.31 -14.46
CA ASP A 394 -14.45 23.57 -15.74
C ASP A 394 -15.47 23.76 -16.86
N ASN A 395 -15.01 24.26 -18.00
CA ASN A 395 -15.78 24.31 -19.24
C ASN A 395 -14.98 23.68 -20.39
N ILE A 396 -15.12 22.36 -20.56
CA ILE A 396 -14.42 21.57 -21.59
C ILE A 396 -14.78 21.93 -23.04
N TYR A 397 -15.76 22.82 -23.26
CA TYR A 397 -16.14 23.31 -24.59
C TYR A 397 -15.32 24.53 -25.03
N LEU A 398 -14.54 25.13 -24.12
CA LEU A 398 -13.56 26.16 -24.47
C LEU A 398 -12.37 25.51 -25.17
N GLY A 399 -11.73 26.27 -26.06
CA GLY A 399 -10.58 25.80 -26.85
C GLY A 399 -9.37 25.50 -25.96
N ASP A 400 -8.52 24.58 -26.42
CA ASP A 400 -7.28 24.18 -25.75
C ASP A 400 -7.50 23.89 -24.23
N ARG A 401 -6.79 24.60 -23.34
CA ARG A 401 -6.82 24.45 -21.88
C ARG A 401 -7.63 25.55 -21.17
N ASP A 402 -8.27 26.46 -21.91
CA ASP A 402 -9.03 27.59 -21.32
C ASP A 402 -10.19 27.14 -20.42
N GLY A 403 -10.66 25.91 -20.60
CA GLY A 403 -11.72 25.32 -19.78
C GLY A 403 -11.43 25.31 -18.27
N VAL A 404 -10.16 25.31 -17.86
CA VAL A 404 -9.77 25.38 -16.43
C VAL A 404 -9.30 26.77 -16.00
N ARG A 405 -9.27 27.75 -16.91
CA ARG A 405 -8.72 29.11 -16.74
C ARG A 405 -9.81 30.19 -16.66
N THR A 406 -11.07 29.80 -16.42
CA THR A 406 -12.22 30.71 -16.35
C THR A 406 -12.13 31.70 -15.18
N PRO A 407 -12.84 32.84 -15.22
CA PRO A 407 -12.81 33.84 -14.16
C PRO A 407 -13.12 33.27 -12.76
N MET A 408 -12.41 33.78 -11.74
CA MET A 408 -12.63 33.47 -10.33
C MET A 408 -14.05 33.88 -9.88
N GLN A 409 -14.71 33.03 -9.10
CA GLN A 409 -16.11 33.21 -8.69
C GLN A 409 -16.20 33.87 -7.31
N TRP A 410 -16.25 35.21 -7.27
CA TRP A 410 -16.26 36.01 -6.05
C TRP A 410 -17.63 36.09 -5.37
N SER A 411 -18.70 36.28 -6.13
CA SER A 411 -20.06 36.47 -5.59
C SER A 411 -21.11 35.91 -6.56
N PRO A 412 -22.40 35.77 -6.16
CA PRO A 412 -23.46 35.34 -7.07
C PRO A 412 -23.90 36.44 -8.06
N ASP A 413 -23.30 37.63 -7.99
CA ASP A 413 -23.63 38.76 -8.87
C ASP A 413 -23.19 38.51 -10.32
N ARG A 414 -23.51 39.48 -11.18
CA ARG A 414 -23.07 39.54 -12.58
C ARG A 414 -21.60 39.14 -12.73
N ASN A 415 -21.34 38.25 -13.70
CA ASN A 415 -20.03 37.70 -14.02
C ASN A 415 -19.32 37.01 -12.84
N GLY A 416 -20.06 36.50 -11.85
CA GLY A 416 -19.48 35.92 -10.64
C GLY A 416 -18.77 36.94 -9.75
N GLY A 417 -19.10 38.23 -9.86
CA GLY A 417 -18.41 39.30 -9.15
C GLY A 417 -16.98 39.58 -9.65
N PHE A 418 -16.52 38.94 -10.73
CA PHE A 418 -15.19 39.15 -11.32
C PHE A 418 -15.04 40.51 -12.01
N SER A 419 -16.08 40.95 -12.74
CA SER A 419 -16.11 42.19 -13.54
C SER A 419 -17.53 42.73 -13.64
N ARG A 420 -17.73 44.04 -13.86
CA ARG A 420 -19.05 44.63 -14.15
C ARG A 420 -19.34 44.81 -15.63
N VAL A 421 -18.42 44.45 -16.53
CA VAL A 421 -18.58 44.60 -17.98
C VAL A 421 -19.74 43.77 -18.53
N ASP A 422 -20.19 44.07 -19.75
CA ASP A 422 -21.09 43.20 -20.52
C ASP A 422 -20.50 41.79 -20.65
N PRO A 423 -21.21 40.71 -20.27
CA PRO A 423 -20.63 39.36 -20.21
C PRO A 423 -19.96 38.90 -21.50
N GLN A 424 -20.40 39.41 -22.65
CA GLN A 424 -19.84 39.13 -23.98
C GLN A 424 -18.43 39.73 -24.20
N ARG A 425 -18.00 40.66 -23.35
CA ARG A 425 -16.69 41.32 -23.39
C ARG A 425 -15.66 40.69 -22.44
N LEU A 426 -16.06 39.69 -21.65
CA LEU A 426 -15.13 38.99 -20.78
C LEU A 426 -14.08 38.24 -21.61
N VAL A 427 -12.85 38.18 -21.10
CA VAL A 427 -11.77 37.38 -21.71
C VAL A 427 -12.16 35.91 -21.86
N LEU A 428 -12.85 35.37 -20.85
CA LEU A 428 -13.45 34.04 -20.83
C LEU A 428 -14.77 34.10 -20.06
N PRO A 429 -15.78 33.29 -20.44
CA PRO A 429 -17.03 33.24 -19.71
C PRO A 429 -16.81 32.60 -18.32
N PRO A 430 -17.51 33.08 -17.27
CA PRO A 430 -17.55 32.39 -15.99
C PRO A 430 -18.34 31.08 -16.14
N ILE A 431 -18.15 30.15 -15.19
CA ILE A 431 -18.93 28.91 -15.18
C ILE A 431 -20.37 29.24 -14.79
N MET A 432 -21.32 28.72 -15.57
CA MET A 432 -22.77 28.98 -15.40
C MET A 432 -23.60 27.71 -15.38
N ASP A 433 -22.95 26.54 -15.40
CA ASP A 433 -23.68 25.27 -15.29
C ASP A 433 -24.31 25.14 -13.89
N PRO A 434 -25.39 24.35 -13.73
CA PRO A 434 -26.13 24.28 -12.48
C PRO A 434 -25.37 23.62 -11.31
N LEU A 435 -24.26 22.92 -11.55
CA LEU A 435 -23.48 22.24 -10.51
C LEU A 435 -22.32 23.09 -10.00
N TYR A 436 -21.59 23.77 -10.89
CA TYR A 436 -20.38 24.52 -10.54
C TYR A 436 -20.49 26.04 -10.76
N GLY A 437 -21.61 26.52 -11.29
CA GLY A 437 -21.79 27.92 -11.63
C GLY A 437 -21.66 28.87 -10.44
N TYR A 438 -21.21 30.09 -10.72
CA TYR A 438 -20.93 31.11 -9.70
C TYR A 438 -22.13 31.46 -8.80
N GLN A 439 -23.36 31.19 -9.23
CA GLN A 439 -24.56 31.36 -8.40
C GLN A 439 -24.58 30.44 -7.17
N THR A 440 -23.89 29.29 -7.24
CA THR A 440 -23.80 28.30 -6.14
C THR A 440 -22.40 28.23 -5.56
N VAL A 441 -21.36 28.29 -6.40
CA VAL A 441 -19.95 28.19 -5.98
C VAL A 441 -19.30 29.57 -6.05
N ASN A 442 -19.20 30.28 -4.93
CA ASN A 442 -18.50 31.57 -4.89
C ASN A 442 -17.92 31.89 -3.51
N VAL A 443 -16.94 32.80 -3.47
CA VAL A 443 -16.24 33.23 -2.24
C VAL A 443 -17.22 33.81 -1.22
N GLU A 444 -18.15 34.67 -1.63
CA GLU A 444 -19.09 35.32 -0.72
C GLU A 444 -19.95 34.30 0.04
N ALA A 445 -20.60 33.38 -0.68
CA ALA A 445 -21.44 32.33 -0.07
C ALA A 445 -20.61 31.42 0.85
N GLN A 446 -19.44 30.97 0.38
CA GLN A 446 -18.61 30.06 1.17
C GLN A 446 -17.93 30.75 2.36
N SER A 447 -17.68 32.05 2.31
CA SER A 447 -17.10 32.78 3.45
C SER A 447 -18.09 32.86 4.62
N HIS A 448 -19.40 32.95 4.34
CA HIS A 448 -20.45 32.98 5.36
C HIS A 448 -20.79 31.60 5.94
N ASP A 449 -20.53 30.51 5.21
CA ASP A 449 -20.75 29.14 5.69
C ASP A 449 -19.51 28.59 6.41
N PRO A 450 -19.53 28.40 7.75
CA PRO A 450 -18.39 27.86 8.51
C PRO A 450 -17.99 26.46 8.06
N HIS A 451 -18.91 25.71 7.45
CA HIS A 451 -18.68 24.36 6.98
C HIS A 451 -18.34 24.33 5.49
N SER A 452 -18.13 25.45 4.81
CA SER A 452 -17.76 25.46 3.39
C SER A 452 -16.40 24.80 3.11
N LEU A 453 -16.14 24.48 1.84
CA LEU A 453 -14.83 23.96 1.42
C LEU A 453 -13.74 25.02 1.60
N LEU A 454 -14.05 26.30 1.36
CA LEU A 454 -13.14 27.43 1.60
C LEU A 454 -12.70 27.49 3.07
N ASN A 455 -13.66 27.49 4.00
CA ASN A 455 -13.36 27.59 5.43
C ASN A 455 -12.70 26.32 5.96
N TRP A 456 -13.01 25.15 5.38
CA TRP A 456 -12.25 23.92 5.63
C TRP A 456 -10.80 24.04 5.18
N THR A 457 -10.55 24.54 3.97
CA THR A 457 -9.19 24.72 3.42
C THR A 457 -8.37 25.69 4.28
N ARG A 458 -8.97 26.81 4.72
CA ARG A 458 -8.37 27.76 5.66
C ARG A 458 -7.92 27.08 6.96
N ARG A 459 -8.77 26.24 7.55
CA ARG A 459 -8.43 25.48 8.78
C ARG A 459 -7.28 24.52 8.53
N MET A 460 -7.30 23.77 7.44
CA MET A 460 -6.24 22.83 7.08
C MET A 460 -4.88 23.52 6.91
N LEU A 461 -4.86 24.67 6.22
CA LEU A 461 -3.64 25.47 6.04
C LEU A 461 -3.14 26.05 7.36
N ALA A 462 -4.04 26.49 8.24
CA ALA A 462 -3.69 26.96 9.58
C ALA A 462 -3.06 25.84 10.43
N VAL A 463 -3.60 24.62 10.38
CA VAL A 463 -3.03 23.45 11.07
C VAL A 463 -1.66 23.08 10.48
N ARG A 464 -1.54 23.03 9.15
CA ARG A 464 -0.25 22.74 8.49
C ARG A 464 0.85 23.71 8.93
N LYS A 465 0.55 25.01 8.99
CA LYS A 465 1.50 26.06 9.39
C LYS A 465 2.03 25.92 10.82
N GLN A 466 1.36 25.17 11.68
CA GLN A 466 1.79 24.99 13.07
C GLN A 466 2.92 23.97 13.21
N GLN A 467 3.17 23.12 12.21
CA GLN A 467 4.18 22.06 12.27
C GLN A 467 5.12 22.13 11.08
N LYS A 468 6.42 22.16 11.35
CA LYS A 468 7.45 22.14 10.30
C LYS A 468 7.62 20.75 9.69
N ALA A 469 7.23 19.69 10.39
CA ALA A 469 7.31 18.33 9.89
C ALA A 469 6.62 18.11 8.54
N PHE A 470 5.56 18.86 8.21
CA PHE A 470 4.93 18.76 6.88
C PHE A 470 5.81 19.29 5.74
N GLY A 471 6.50 20.40 5.94
CA GLY A 471 7.37 20.99 4.91
C GLY A 471 8.77 20.36 4.89
N ARG A 472 9.39 20.20 6.06
CA ARG A 472 10.82 19.85 6.19
C ARG A 472 11.08 18.45 6.74
N GLY A 473 10.04 17.75 7.19
CA GLY A 473 10.21 16.44 7.81
C GLY A 473 10.47 15.32 6.80
N THR A 474 11.13 14.27 7.27
CA THR A 474 11.29 13.00 6.54
C THR A 474 9.91 12.35 6.32
N LEU A 475 9.84 11.40 5.40
CA LEU A 475 8.66 10.57 5.16
C LEU A 475 9.02 9.12 5.46
N ARG A 476 8.26 8.47 6.33
CA ARG A 476 8.35 7.02 6.55
C ARG A 476 6.98 6.38 6.35
N THR A 477 6.83 5.60 5.29
CA THR A 477 5.58 4.91 4.99
C THR A 477 5.34 3.76 5.95
N LEU A 478 4.11 3.63 6.46
CA LEU A 478 3.66 2.46 7.19
C LEU A 478 2.98 1.48 6.23
N THR A 479 3.02 0.20 6.57
CA THR A 479 2.50 -0.88 5.72
C THR A 479 1.38 -1.66 6.39
N PRO A 480 0.21 -1.06 6.63
CA PRO A 480 -0.94 -1.82 7.11
C PRO A 480 -1.29 -2.91 6.09
N SER A 481 -1.77 -4.06 6.59
CA SER A 481 -2.29 -5.17 5.78
C SER A 481 -3.45 -4.73 4.89
N ASN A 482 -4.27 -3.80 5.37
CA ASN A 482 -5.34 -3.19 4.58
C ASN A 482 -4.77 -2.21 3.53
N ARG A 483 -4.74 -2.66 2.27
CA ARG A 483 -4.25 -1.88 1.12
C ARG A 483 -5.06 -0.62 0.83
N ARG A 484 -6.31 -0.54 1.32
CA ARG A 484 -7.20 0.61 1.17
C ARG A 484 -6.83 1.78 2.11
N VAL A 485 -5.90 1.57 3.04
CA VAL A 485 -5.46 2.59 4.01
C VAL A 485 -4.00 2.98 3.77
N LEU A 486 -3.76 4.20 3.33
CA LEU A 486 -2.44 4.81 3.26
C LEU A 486 -2.08 5.40 4.64
N ALA A 487 -0.96 4.99 5.22
CA ALA A 487 -0.48 5.54 6.48
C ALA A 487 1.03 5.85 6.39
N TYR A 488 1.45 6.96 6.98
CA TYR A 488 2.85 7.39 6.98
C TYR A 488 3.15 8.36 8.13
N ILE A 489 4.43 8.42 8.51
CA ILE A 489 4.97 9.32 9.53
C ILE A 489 5.73 10.46 8.85
N ARG A 490 5.53 11.67 9.35
CA ARG A 490 6.38 12.84 9.09
C ARG A 490 7.16 13.18 10.35
N GLU A 491 8.48 13.22 10.26
CA GLU A 491 9.34 13.49 11.42
C GLU A 491 10.34 14.60 11.11
N TYR A 492 10.45 15.57 12.01
CA TYR A 492 11.38 16.69 11.88
C TYR A 492 11.95 17.06 13.23
N THR A 493 13.27 17.20 13.29
CA THR A 493 13.98 17.70 14.48
C THR A 493 14.56 19.07 14.17
N ASP A 494 14.21 20.07 14.99
CA ASP A 494 14.76 21.41 14.84
C ASP A 494 16.21 21.54 15.35
N ALA A 495 16.84 22.69 15.10
CA ALA A 495 18.21 22.96 15.55
C ALA A 495 18.37 23.03 17.08
N ASP A 496 17.27 23.20 17.83
CA ASP A 496 17.25 23.20 19.29
C ASP A 496 17.04 21.78 19.87
N GLY A 497 16.87 20.77 19.01
CA GLY A 497 16.68 19.36 19.37
C GLY A 497 15.22 18.97 19.66
N ASN A 498 14.23 19.82 19.35
CA ASN A 498 12.82 19.45 19.48
C ASN A 498 12.38 18.63 18.27
N THR A 499 11.81 17.45 18.52
CA THR A 499 11.27 16.57 17.47
C THR A 499 9.75 16.66 17.39
N GLU A 500 9.24 16.97 16.19
CA GLU A 500 7.84 16.85 15.80
C GLU A 500 7.64 15.50 15.09
N VAL A 501 6.64 14.73 15.52
CA VAL A 501 6.27 13.47 14.87
C VAL A 501 4.77 13.48 14.57
N ILE A 502 4.43 13.41 13.29
CA ILE A 502 3.05 13.43 12.81
C ILE A 502 2.73 12.09 12.14
N LEU A 503 1.62 11.47 12.54
CA LEU A 503 1.05 10.31 11.88
C LEU A 503 -0.10 10.75 10.97
N CYS A 504 0.03 10.49 9.68
CA CYS A 504 -1.02 10.71 8.69
C CYS A 504 -1.62 9.36 8.28
N VAL A 505 -2.94 9.25 8.31
CA VAL A 505 -3.68 8.02 7.94
C VAL A 505 -4.83 8.42 7.03
N ALA A 506 -4.99 7.75 5.89
CA ALA A 506 -5.92 8.12 4.84
C ALA A 506 -6.59 6.87 4.26
N ASN A 507 -7.92 6.84 4.25
CA ASN A 507 -8.70 5.81 3.58
C ASN A 507 -8.93 6.22 2.12
N VAL A 508 -8.38 5.46 1.16
CA VAL A 508 -8.60 5.74 -0.28
C VAL A 508 -9.84 5.03 -0.84
N SER A 509 -10.56 4.27 -0.03
CA SER A 509 -11.79 3.57 -0.43
C SER A 509 -13.06 4.37 -0.15
N ARG A 510 -14.08 4.10 -0.98
CA ARG A 510 -15.47 4.55 -0.80
C ARG A 510 -16.22 3.87 0.35
N ALA A 511 -15.63 2.85 0.98
CA ALA A 511 -16.22 2.14 2.10
C ALA A 511 -15.48 2.45 3.40
N ALA A 512 -16.13 2.26 4.55
CA ALA A 512 -15.45 2.33 5.83
C ALA A 512 -14.38 1.22 5.92
N GLN A 513 -13.21 1.56 6.46
CA GLN A 513 -12.08 0.64 6.56
C GLN A 513 -11.55 0.60 7.99
N ALA A 514 -11.08 -0.57 8.41
CA ALA A 514 -10.27 -0.72 9.62
C ALA A 514 -8.83 -1.06 9.21
N ALA A 515 -7.86 -0.48 9.90
CA ALA A 515 -6.45 -0.80 9.72
C ALA A 515 -5.75 -0.86 11.07
N GLU A 516 -4.92 -1.88 11.22
CA GLU A 516 -3.98 -2.01 12.33
C GLU A 516 -2.65 -1.38 11.89
N LEU A 517 -2.14 -0.46 12.71
CA LEU A 517 -0.90 0.28 12.42
C LEU A 517 0.21 -0.13 13.38
N GLU A 518 1.35 -0.53 12.84
CA GLU A 518 2.56 -0.80 13.62
C GLU A 518 3.20 0.51 14.11
N LEU A 519 2.93 0.86 15.36
CA LEU A 519 3.40 2.10 16.01
C LEU A 519 4.21 1.85 17.28
N SER A 520 4.62 0.62 17.56
CA SER A 520 5.32 0.19 18.80
C SER A 520 6.53 1.07 19.18
N GLN A 521 7.29 1.56 18.20
CA GLN A 521 8.42 2.49 18.43
C GLN A 521 8.02 3.83 19.07
N PHE A 522 6.73 4.16 19.03
CA PHE A 522 6.14 5.35 19.62
C PHE A 522 5.31 4.98 20.86
N ALA A 523 5.58 3.84 21.49
CA ALA A 523 4.97 3.46 22.76
C ALA A 523 5.05 4.61 23.77
N ASP A 524 4.01 4.74 24.58
CA ASP A 524 3.81 5.83 25.56
C ASP A 524 3.54 7.22 24.95
N LYS A 525 3.59 7.38 23.62
CA LYS A 525 3.07 8.58 22.96
C LYS A 525 1.56 8.50 22.81
N VAL A 526 0.91 9.66 22.90
CA VAL A 526 -0.53 9.80 22.71
C VAL A 526 -0.78 10.46 21.36
N PRO A 527 -1.51 9.81 20.42
CA PRO A 527 -1.93 10.45 19.19
C PRO A 527 -2.98 11.51 19.51
N VAL A 528 -2.69 12.77 19.18
CA VAL A 528 -3.63 13.89 19.32
C VAL A 528 -4.07 14.33 17.93
N GLU A 529 -5.35 14.18 17.62
CA GLU A 529 -5.93 14.55 16.34
C GLU A 529 -5.82 16.08 16.15
N MET A 530 -5.23 16.52 15.04
CA MET A 530 -4.74 17.89 14.87
C MET A 530 -5.83 18.92 14.51
N LEU A 531 -7.00 18.49 14.03
CA LEU A 531 -8.10 19.40 13.68
C LEU A 531 -8.95 19.79 14.88
N GLY A 532 -9.33 18.79 15.69
CA GLY A 532 -10.19 18.92 16.86
C GLY A 532 -9.44 18.87 18.19
N GLY A 533 -8.15 18.53 18.20
CA GLY A 533 -7.33 18.44 19.41
C GLY A 533 -7.69 17.27 20.32
N SER A 534 -8.38 16.25 19.79
CA SER A 534 -8.87 15.12 20.59
C SER A 534 -7.76 14.07 20.75
N ALA A 535 -7.50 13.67 22.00
CA ALA A 535 -6.56 12.60 22.30
C ALA A 535 -7.19 11.22 22.02
N PHE A 536 -6.44 10.37 21.32
CA PHE A 536 -6.75 8.95 21.13
C PHE A 536 -6.09 8.12 22.22
N PRO A 537 -6.42 6.81 22.35
CA PRO A 537 -5.72 5.92 23.28
C PRO A 537 -4.20 6.01 23.10
N PRO A 538 -3.41 5.94 24.20
CA PRO A 538 -1.96 5.88 24.10
C PRO A 538 -1.49 4.73 23.22
N ILE A 539 -0.41 4.94 22.48
CA ILE A 539 0.21 3.90 21.67
C ILE A 539 0.86 2.90 22.63
N GLY A 540 0.45 1.64 22.51
CA GLY A 540 1.05 0.51 23.21
C GLY A 540 2.00 -0.29 22.31
N GLN A 541 2.31 -1.51 22.74
CA GLN A 541 3.12 -2.47 21.96
C GLN A 541 2.30 -3.27 20.95
N LEU A 542 0.96 -3.21 21.04
CA LEU A 542 0.07 -3.85 20.07
C LEU A 542 -0.12 -2.96 18.84
N PRO A 543 -0.50 -3.56 17.69
CA PRO A 543 -0.93 -2.81 16.52
C PRO A 543 -2.06 -1.83 16.89
N PHE A 544 -1.90 -0.58 16.50
CA PHE A 544 -2.84 0.49 16.81
C PHE A 544 -4.02 0.44 15.84
N LEU A 545 -5.16 -0.05 16.31
CA LEU A 545 -6.39 -0.16 15.51
C LEU A 545 -7.01 1.21 15.27
N LEU A 546 -7.19 1.56 14.00
CA LEU A 546 -7.96 2.72 13.55
C LEU A 546 -9.07 2.32 12.59
N THR A 547 -10.21 2.98 12.73
CA THR A 547 -11.34 2.86 11.81
C THR A 547 -11.59 4.19 11.13
N LEU A 548 -11.69 4.20 9.81
CA LEU A 548 -11.87 5.40 8.99
C LEU A 548 -13.15 5.28 8.15
N PRO A 549 -14.04 6.29 8.15
CA PRO A 549 -15.13 6.40 7.19
C PRO A 549 -14.63 6.47 5.73
N PRO A 550 -15.52 6.32 4.73
CA PRO A 550 -15.20 6.52 3.32
C PRO A 550 -14.44 7.82 3.06
N TYR A 551 -13.28 7.71 2.41
CA TYR A 551 -12.40 8.84 2.07
C TYR A 551 -11.95 9.72 3.24
N ALA A 552 -12.11 9.26 4.48
CA ALA A 552 -11.66 10.00 5.65
C ALA A 552 -10.14 9.92 5.81
N PHE A 553 -9.58 10.92 6.48
CA PHE A 553 -8.19 10.94 6.88
C PHE A 553 -8.06 11.46 8.31
N TYR A 554 -6.94 11.15 8.95
CA TYR A 554 -6.53 11.69 10.23
C TYR A 554 -5.09 12.18 10.17
N TRP A 555 -4.84 13.31 10.82
CA TRP A 555 -3.50 13.77 11.16
C TRP A 555 -3.38 13.78 12.69
N PHE A 556 -2.41 13.04 13.21
CA PHE A 556 -2.14 12.97 14.64
C PHE A 556 -0.77 13.54 14.94
N LEU A 557 -0.67 14.45 15.89
CA LEU A 557 0.59 14.78 16.55
C LEU A 557 0.85 13.71 17.61
N LEU A 558 1.99 13.01 17.55
CA LEU A 558 2.37 12.02 18.57
C LEU A 558 3.05 12.73 19.74
N ALA A 559 2.25 13.12 20.74
CA ALA A 559 2.69 13.89 21.89
C ALA A 559 3.26 12.99 23.01
N SER A 560 4.29 13.47 23.70
CA SER A 560 4.80 12.86 24.94
C SER A 560 3.83 13.06 26.10
N HIS A 561 3.79 12.12 27.04
CA HIS A 561 2.88 12.11 28.20
C HIS A 561 2.92 13.43 29.02
N ASP A 562 4.07 14.11 29.06
CA ASP A 562 4.29 15.32 29.86
C ASP A 562 3.70 16.61 29.26
N ARG A 563 3.23 16.57 28.00
CA ARG A 563 2.71 17.75 27.26
C ARG A 563 1.18 17.77 27.14
N MET A 564 0.46 17.00 27.96
CA MET A 564 -1.01 16.90 27.89
C MET A 564 -1.76 18.13 28.42
N PRO A 565 -2.96 18.44 27.88
CA PRO A 565 -3.95 19.30 28.54
C PRO A 565 -4.49 18.67 29.84
N SER A 566 -4.78 19.51 30.84
CA SER A 566 -5.11 19.14 32.22
C SER A 566 -6.40 18.33 32.46
N TRP A 567 -7.13 17.92 31.42
CA TRP A 567 -8.40 17.17 31.54
C TRP A 567 -8.27 15.65 31.32
N HIS A 568 -7.06 15.14 31.07
CA HIS A 568 -6.83 13.70 30.97
C HIS A 568 -6.50 13.11 32.36
N ILE A 569 -7.53 12.87 33.15
CA ILE A 569 -7.47 11.90 34.24
C ILE A 569 -7.64 10.54 33.55
N GLN A 570 -6.57 9.76 33.50
CA GLN A 570 -6.63 8.37 33.04
C GLN A 570 -7.75 7.67 33.80
N ALA A 571 -8.75 7.15 33.09
CA ALA A 571 -9.60 6.13 33.67
C ALA A 571 -8.67 4.94 33.92
N THR A 572 -8.27 4.75 35.18
CA THR A 572 -7.69 3.49 35.63
C THR A 572 -8.70 2.40 35.32
N GLU A 573 -8.58 1.75 34.17
CA GLU A 573 -9.09 0.40 34.02
C GLU A 573 -8.40 -0.41 35.11
N GLY A 574 -9.20 -0.86 36.08
CA GLY A 574 -8.68 -1.68 37.16
C GLY A 574 -8.00 -2.90 36.55
N LEU A 575 -6.72 -3.06 36.83
CA LEU A 575 -6.02 -4.33 36.64
C LEU A 575 -6.95 -5.46 37.12
N PRO A 576 -7.13 -6.55 36.36
CA PRO A 576 -7.83 -7.71 36.87
C PRO A 576 -7.24 -8.08 38.24
N GLU A 577 -8.05 -8.51 39.20
CA GLU A 577 -7.56 -8.99 40.50
C GLU A 577 -6.67 -10.22 40.28
N LEU A 578 -5.36 -10.00 40.11
CA LEU A 578 -4.37 -11.05 39.89
C LEU A 578 -3.88 -11.57 41.25
N ASN A 579 -3.89 -12.90 41.42
CA ASN A 579 -3.29 -13.56 42.58
C ASN A 579 -1.80 -13.21 42.69
N THR A 580 -1.28 -13.05 43.92
CA THR A 580 0.14 -12.76 44.15
C THR A 580 0.90 -14.01 44.59
N LEU A 581 1.84 -14.46 43.75
CA LEU A 581 2.82 -15.51 44.10
C LEU A 581 3.99 -14.90 44.88
N VAL A 582 4.50 -15.60 45.89
CA VAL A 582 5.64 -15.12 46.71
C VAL A 582 6.85 -16.02 46.45
N LEU A 583 7.87 -15.47 45.78
CA LEU A 583 9.14 -16.13 45.53
C LEU A 583 10.21 -15.53 46.45
N ARG A 584 11.14 -16.34 46.97
CA ARG A 584 12.21 -15.87 47.88
C ARG A 584 13.42 -15.42 47.10
N LYS A 585 13.95 -16.27 46.21
CA LYS A 585 15.23 -16.03 45.52
C LYS A 585 15.25 -16.46 44.07
N ARG A 586 14.53 -17.51 43.66
CA ARG A 586 14.67 -18.13 42.33
C ARG A 586 13.32 -18.30 41.64
N MET A 587 13.32 -18.39 40.30
CA MET A 587 12.10 -18.57 39.53
C MET A 587 11.59 -20.02 39.60
N GLU A 588 12.52 -20.96 39.78
CA GLU A 588 12.29 -22.39 39.98
C GLU A 588 11.42 -22.67 41.22
N GLU A 589 11.29 -21.72 42.16
CA GLU A 589 10.37 -21.82 43.29
C GLU A 589 8.89 -21.84 42.85
N LEU A 590 8.57 -21.50 41.60
CA LEU A 590 7.25 -21.76 40.99
C LEU A 590 6.90 -23.26 40.93
N LEU A 591 7.91 -24.13 40.94
CA LEU A 591 7.76 -25.59 40.98
C LEU A 591 7.57 -26.13 42.41
N GLU A 592 7.69 -25.29 43.43
CA GLU A 592 7.67 -25.67 44.85
C GLU A 592 6.40 -25.15 45.56
N ALA A 593 5.84 -25.92 46.48
CA ALA A 593 4.70 -25.48 47.29
C ALA A 593 5.12 -24.33 48.25
N PRO A 594 4.29 -23.28 48.43
CA PRO A 594 2.88 -23.17 48.03
C PRO A 594 2.64 -22.50 46.66
N ALA A 595 3.70 -22.10 45.95
CA ALA A 595 3.55 -21.37 44.69
C ALA A 595 3.01 -22.28 43.57
N SER A 596 3.52 -23.50 43.46
CA SER A 596 3.03 -24.53 42.53
C SER A 596 1.55 -24.84 42.74
N ASP A 597 1.12 -24.99 44.00
CA ASP A 597 -0.27 -25.31 44.35
C ASP A 597 -1.20 -24.17 43.92
N THR A 598 -0.82 -22.93 44.18
CA THR A 598 -1.59 -21.75 43.78
C THR A 598 -1.64 -21.60 42.26
N LEU A 599 -0.51 -21.84 41.58
CA LEU A 599 -0.41 -21.76 40.12
C LEU A 599 -1.34 -22.78 39.43
N GLN A 600 -1.32 -24.02 39.90
CA GLN A 600 -2.09 -25.15 39.34
C GLN A 600 -3.57 -25.09 39.68
N THR A 601 -3.95 -24.69 40.91
CA THR A 601 -5.35 -24.75 41.37
C THR A 601 -6.14 -23.45 41.20
N ALA A 602 -5.48 -22.29 41.18
CA ALA A 602 -6.17 -21.00 41.17
C ALA A 602 -5.87 -20.14 39.93
N ILE A 603 -4.62 -20.16 39.42
CA ILE A 603 -4.19 -19.27 38.34
C ILE A 603 -4.42 -19.89 36.96
N LEU A 604 -3.81 -21.05 36.67
CA LEU A 604 -3.86 -21.67 35.35
C LEU A 604 -5.29 -22.05 34.90
N PRO A 605 -6.17 -22.61 35.75
CA PRO A 605 -7.55 -22.93 35.35
C PRO A 605 -8.37 -21.70 34.92
N GLN A 606 -8.04 -20.51 35.44
CA GLN A 606 -8.70 -19.26 35.03
C GLN A 606 -8.02 -18.58 33.82
N TYR A 607 -6.73 -18.86 33.62
CA TYR A 607 -5.94 -18.28 32.54
C TYR A 607 -6.17 -18.99 31.21
N LEU A 608 -6.16 -20.34 31.20
CA LEU A 608 -6.19 -21.16 30.00
C LEU A 608 -7.44 -20.98 29.12
N PRO A 609 -8.68 -20.94 29.66
CA PRO A 609 -9.88 -20.76 28.84
C PRO A 609 -9.92 -19.41 28.10
N LYS A 610 -9.17 -18.41 28.58
CA LYS A 610 -9.08 -17.08 27.96
C LYS A 610 -8.11 -17.04 26.77
N ARG A 611 -7.31 -18.09 26.54
CA ARG A 611 -6.30 -18.15 25.49
C ARG A 611 -6.86 -18.78 24.22
N ARG A 612 -6.57 -18.18 23.06
CA ARG A 612 -7.08 -18.73 21.79
C ARG A 612 -6.50 -20.11 21.45
N TRP A 613 -5.24 -20.37 21.76
CA TRP A 613 -4.54 -21.63 21.48
C TRP A 613 -5.00 -22.82 22.35
N PHE A 614 -5.75 -22.59 23.44
CA PHE A 614 -6.23 -23.67 24.29
C PHE A 614 -7.44 -24.36 23.64
N ALA A 615 -7.35 -25.66 23.37
CA ALA A 615 -8.36 -26.41 22.63
C ALA A 615 -9.57 -26.85 23.49
N GLY A 616 -9.40 -27.03 24.80
CA GLY A 616 -10.44 -27.53 25.72
C GLY A 616 -11.47 -26.48 26.19
N LYS A 617 -11.94 -25.59 25.31
CA LYS A 617 -12.84 -24.48 25.70
C LYS A 617 -14.28 -24.92 25.99
N GLU A 618 -14.67 -26.10 25.53
CA GLU A 618 -16.05 -26.57 25.55
C GLU A 618 -16.41 -27.37 26.82
N GLY A 619 -15.41 -27.76 27.62
CA GLY A 619 -15.58 -28.54 28.85
C GLY A 619 -14.88 -27.92 30.07
N PRO A 620 -15.22 -28.34 31.30
CA PRO A 620 -14.50 -27.93 32.50
C PRO A 620 -13.06 -28.46 32.53
N ILE A 621 -12.15 -27.72 33.15
CA ILE A 621 -10.79 -28.17 33.45
C ILE A 621 -10.84 -28.94 34.78
N ASP A 622 -10.57 -30.25 34.74
CA ASP A 622 -10.61 -31.15 35.90
C ASP A 622 -9.34 -30.98 36.77
N ASP A 623 -8.17 -30.93 36.13
CA ASP A 623 -6.88 -30.80 36.79
C ASP A 623 -5.85 -30.11 35.87
N VAL A 624 -4.89 -29.40 36.48
CA VAL A 624 -3.74 -28.79 35.77
C VAL A 624 -2.47 -29.10 36.52
N ARG A 625 -1.52 -29.73 35.83
CA ARG A 625 -0.23 -30.13 36.40
C ARG A 625 0.93 -29.48 35.64
N LEU A 626 1.86 -28.88 36.36
CA LEU A 626 3.12 -28.38 35.81
C LEU A 626 4.12 -29.53 35.72
N CYS A 627 4.45 -29.97 34.49
CA CYS A 627 5.25 -31.19 34.27
C CYS A 627 6.71 -30.99 34.68
N TYR A 628 7.32 -29.91 34.18
CA TYR A 628 8.68 -29.52 34.53
C TYR A 628 8.87 -28.01 34.33
N GLY A 629 9.98 -27.48 34.85
CA GLY A 629 10.44 -26.13 34.54
C GLY A 629 11.97 -26.08 34.48
N VAL A 630 12.51 -25.78 33.30
CA VAL A 630 13.95 -25.60 33.09
C VAL A 630 14.27 -24.11 33.17
N ARG A 631 15.24 -23.75 34.00
CA ARG A 631 15.75 -22.38 34.04
C ARG A 631 16.35 -22.00 32.69
N PHE A 632 15.87 -20.89 32.15
CA PHE A 632 16.31 -20.33 30.88
C PHE A 632 16.43 -18.80 30.99
N GLY A 633 17.00 -18.14 29.98
CA GLY A 633 17.21 -16.69 29.97
C GLY A 633 18.36 -16.22 30.87
N THR A 634 18.38 -14.91 31.18
CA THR A 634 19.50 -14.27 31.91
C THR A 634 19.21 -14.14 33.41
N ALA A 635 20.21 -13.72 34.20
CA ALA A 635 20.00 -13.46 35.63
C ALA A 635 19.04 -12.28 35.89
N THR A 636 18.96 -11.32 34.97
CA THR A 636 18.11 -10.12 35.03
C THR A 636 16.72 -10.36 34.45
N THR A 637 16.59 -11.28 33.50
CA THR A 637 15.32 -11.69 32.88
C THR A 637 15.16 -13.21 32.96
N PRO A 638 14.89 -13.75 34.17
CA PRO A 638 14.77 -15.19 34.34
C PRO A 638 13.50 -15.69 33.63
N VAL A 639 13.65 -16.83 32.97
CA VAL A 639 12.56 -17.58 32.32
C VAL A 639 12.55 -19.00 32.86
N LEU A 640 11.37 -19.58 32.96
CA LEU A 640 11.17 -20.99 33.24
C LEU A 640 10.51 -21.66 32.03
N LEU A 641 11.31 -22.29 31.18
CA LEU A 641 10.83 -23.03 30.02
C LEU A 641 10.12 -24.30 30.51
N SER A 642 8.82 -24.39 30.26
CA SER A 642 7.93 -25.33 30.95
C SER A 642 6.85 -25.91 30.04
N GLU A 643 6.37 -27.09 30.40
CA GLU A 643 5.16 -27.71 29.84
C GLU A 643 4.16 -27.99 30.98
N ILE A 644 2.88 -27.84 30.67
CA ILE A 644 1.77 -28.17 31.57
C ILE A 644 0.92 -29.29 30.96
N GLU A 645 0.35 -30.13 31.80
CA GLU A 645 -0.64 -31.13 31.46
C GLU A 645 -2.00 -30.68 31.98
N VAL A 646 -3.01 -30.72 31.12
CA VAL A 646 -4.37 -30.29 31.44
C VAL A 646 -5.29 -31.48 31.21
N LEU A 647 -5.99 -31.92 32.26
CA LEU A 647 -7.03 -32.91 32.19
C LEU A 647 -8.37 -32.19 32.00
N SER A 648 -9.05 -32.48 30.90
CA SER A 648 -10.39 -31.95 30.60
C SER A 648 -11.21 -33.03 29.93
N ASP A 649 -12.44 -33.24 30.43
CA ASP A 649 -13.36 -34.29 29.98
C ASP A 649 -12.72 -35.69 29.94
N GLY A 650 -11.85 -35.98 30.91
CA GLY A 650 -11.13 -37.25 31.01
C GLY A 650 -9.97 -37.45 30.01
N VAL A 651 -9.64 -36.44 29.19
CA VAL A 651 -8.52 -36.48 28.25
C VAL A 651 -7.39 -35.57 28.74
N ALA A 652 -6.20 -36.15 28.94
CA ALA A 652 -5.00 -35.41 29.30
C ALA A 652 -4.29 -34.85 28.04
N ASN A 653 -4.11 -33.54 27.98
CA ASN A 653 -3.40 -32.86 26.89
C ASN A 653 -2.23 -32.05 27.44
N ARG A 654 -1.10 -32.07 26.71
CA ARG A 654 0.13 -31.38 27.12
C ARG A 654 0.31 -30.09 26.31
N TYR A 655 0.63 -29.01 27.00
CA TYR A 655 0.78 -27.67 26.43
C TYR A 655 2.11 -27.02 26.83
N GLN A 656 2.75 -26.32 25.89
CA GLN A 656 3.93 -25.53 26.18
C GLN A 656 3.54 -24.13 26.69
N LEU A 657 4.05 -23.78 27.87
CA LEU A 657 3.83 -22.46 28.49
C LEU A 657 5.09 -22.04 29.25
N PRO A 658 6.03 -21.32 28.61
CA PRO A 658 7.19 -20.81 29.31
C PRO A 658 6.77 -19.63 30.21
N PHE A 659 7.21 -19.62 31.46
CA PHE A 659 6.90 -18.52 32.38
C PHE A 659 8.02 -17.49 32.35
N GLY A 660 7.68 -16.21 32.24
CA GLY A 660 8.60 -15.08 32.26
C GLY A 660 8.34 -14.15 33.45
N LEU A 661 9.40 -13.60 34.04
CA LEU A 661 9.29 -12.57 35.08
C LEU A 661 9.37 -11.17 34.46
N LEU A 662 8.31 -10.38 34.61
CA LEU A 662 8.28 -8.96 34.26
C LEU A 662 8.41 -8.10 35.54
N PRO A 663 9.52 -7.37 35.74
CA PRO A 663 9.70 -6.53 36.93
C PRO A 663 8.79 -5.29 36.93
N GLU A 664 8.50 -4.74 38.12
CA GLU A 664 7.53 -3.65 38.32
C GLU A 664 7.79 -2.38 37.50
N ASP A 665 9.05 -2.04 37.27
CA ASP A 665 9.48 -0.92 36.43
C ASP A 665 9.20 -1.13 34.94
N GLN A 666 8.91 -2.36 34.52
CA GLN A 666 8.59 -2.74 33.13
C GLN A 666 7.11 -3.09 32.92
N ILE A 667 6.25 -2.94 33.94
CA ILE A 667 4.81 -3.26 33.90
C ILE A 667 4.03 -2.39 32.89
N ASN A 668 4.60 -1.26 32.43
CA ASN A 668 3.98 -0.41 31.40
C ASN A 668 3.98 -1.02 29.99
N THR A 669 4.60 -2.19 29.78
CA THR A 669 4.56 -2.90 28.49
C THR A 669 3.22 -3.62 28.28
N ALA A 670 2.41 -3.12 27.34
CA ALA A 670 1.01 -3.54 27.16
C ALA A 670 0.81 -5.06 26.93
N LEU A 671 1.63 -5.72 26.11
CA LEU A 671 1.43 -7.14 25.76
C LEU A 671 1.81 -8.10 26.90
N PRO A 672 3.01 -8.03 27.53
CA PRO A 672 3.33 -8.78 28.75
C PRO A 672 2.33 -8.59 29.88
N GLN A 673 1.76 -7.39 30.01
CA GLN A 673 0.74 -7.08 31.01
C GLN A 673 -0.63 -7.71 30.69
N GLN A 674 -1.08 -7.66 29.43
CA GLN A 674 -2.34 -8.29 29.00
C GLN A 674 -2.31 -9.82 29.12
N LEU A 675 -1.14 -10.43 28.92
CA LEU A 675 -0.93 -11.87 29.05
C LEU A 675 -0.47 -12.28 30.46
N ALA A 676 -0.48 -11.36 31.43
CA ALA A 676 -0.05 -11.64 32.79
C ALA A 676 -0.94 -12.73 33.43
N LEU A 677 -0.28 -13.73 34.00
CA LEU A 677 -0.92 -14.82 34.73
C LEU A 677 -1.15 -14.42 36.19
N SER A 678 -0.17 -13.78 36.82
CA SER A 678 -0.22 -13.47 38.25
C SER A 678 0.67 -12.27 38.59
N ARG A 679 0.43 -11.66 39.75
CA ARG A 679 1.45 -10.83 40.41
C ARG A 679 2.49 -11.74 41.04
N VAL A 680 3.70 -11.22 41.21
CA VAL A 680 4.74 -11.90 41.96
C VAL A 680 5.48 -10.93 42.85
N ARG A 681 5.78 -11.36 44.08
CA ARG A 681 6.65 -10.65 45.02
C ARG A 681 7.90 -11.46 45.24
N ARG A 682 9.06 -10.89 44.90
CA ARG A 682 10.38 -11.44 45.15
C ARG A 682 11.14 -10.55 46.13
N ALA A 683 11.17 -10.96 47.40
CA ALA A 683 11.68 -10.14 48.51
C ALA A 683 11.05 -8.74 48.56
N HIS A 684 11.79 -7.69 48.18
CA HIS A 684 11.34 -6.29 48.16
C HIS A 684 10.87 -5.83 46.78
N GLN A 685 10.99 -6.67 45.74
CA GLN A 685 10.60 -6.35 44.37
C GLN A 685 9.25 -7.00 44.06
N VAL A 686 8.39 -6.25 43.37
CA VAL A 686 7.12 -6.76 42.83
C VAL A 686 7.26 -6.85 41.31
N GLY A 687 6.41 -7.65 40.68
CA GLY A 687 6.37 -7.83 39.23
C GLY A 687 5.16 -8.66 38.81
N LEU A 688 5.17 -9.13 37.57
CA LEU A 688 4.18 -10.05 37.00
C LEU A 688 4.86 -11.34 36.53
N ILE A 689 4.15 -12.46 36.64
CA ILE A 689 4.45 -13.66 35.86
C ILE A 689 3.61 -13.58 34.59
N THR A 690 4.26 -13.69 33.44
CA THR A 690 3.62 -13.65 32.12
C THR A 690 4.10 -14.81 31.26
N ASP A 691 3.55 -14.95 30.06
CA ASP A 691 4.07 -15.89 29.06
C ASP A 691 5.42 -15.38 28.54
N ALA A 692 6.49 -16.17 28.70
CA ALA A 692 7.82 -15.75 28.29
C ALA A 692 7.95 -15.55 26.78
N PHE A 693 7.06 -16.12 25.97
CA PHE A 693 7.06 -15.92 24.52
C PHE A 693 6.98 -14.43 24.14
N VAL A 694 6.29 -13.61 24.94
CA VAL A 694 6.17 -12.16 24.70
C VAL A 694 7.32 -11.33 25.29
N LEU A 695 8.39 -11.98 25.74
CA LEU A 695 9.60 -11.32 26.22
C LEU A 695 10.71 -11.47 25.16
N GLU A 696 11.13 -10.37 24.52
CA GLU A 696 12.22 -10.40 23.53
C GLU A 696 13.51 -11.11 24.02
N PRO A 697 13.95 -10.93 25.29
CA PRO A 697 15.13 -11.65 25.79
C PRO A 697 14.98 -13.17 25.73
N PHE A 698 13.76 -13.69 25.83
CA PHE A 698 13.50 -15.12 25.68
C PHE A 698 13.69 -15.56 24.23
N ILE A 699 13.09 -14.85 23.27
CA ILE A 699 13.21 -15.16 21.84
C ILE A 699 14.67 -15.14 21.39
N ARG A 700 15.43 -14.10 21.80
CA ARG A 700 16.87 -14.01 21.52
C ARG A 700 17.66 -15.16 22.15
N ALA A 701 17.36 -15.51 23.40
CA ALA A 701 18.01 -16.61 24.09
C ALA A 701 17.73 -17.97 23.43
N VAL A 702 16.52 -18.19 22.89
CA VAL A 702 16.17 -19.42 22.14
C VAL A 702 17.03 -19.54 20.89
N LEU A 703 17.08 -18.50 20.05
CA LEU A 703 17.88 -18.52 18.81
C LEU A 703 19.37 -18.69 19.12
N ARG A 704 19.87 -18.03 20.17
CA ARG A 704 21.26 -18.22 20.62
C ARG A 704 21.52 -19.64 21.09
N GLY A 705 20.59 -20.22 21.86
CA GLY A 705 20.65 -21.62 22.28
C GLY A 705 20.70 -22.60 21.10
N CYS A 706 19.97 -22.33 20.02
CA CYS A 706 20.03 -23.12 18.78
C CYS A 706 21.38 -22.98 18.07
N GLN A 707 21.96 -21.78 18.03
CA GLN A 707 23.30 -21.55 17.46
C GLN A 707 24.40 -22.24 18.27
N ASP A 708 24.27 -22.25 19.60
CA ASP A 708 25.24 -22.85 20.51
C ASP A 708 25.06 -24.38 20.68
N GLY A 709 23.99 -24.97 20.12
CA GLY A 709 23.70 -26.40 20.22
C GLY A 709 23.40 -26.84 21.66
N LEU A 710 22.57 -26.08 22.38
CA LEU A 710 22.37 -26.24 23.82
C LEU A 710 21.54 -27.50 24.16
N HIS A 711 21.96 -28.24 25.20
CA HIS A 711 21.22 -29.36 25.79
C HIS A 711 20.93 -29.08 27.28
N LEU A 712 19.65 -29.15 27.69
CA LEU A 712 19.24 -28.84 29.07
C LEU A 712 18.38 -29.96 29.68
N PRO A 713 18.71 -30.49 30.87
CA PRO A 713 17.91 -31.53 31.52
C PRO A 713 16.60 -30.98 32.11
N CYS A 714 15.48 -31.68 31.87
CA CYS A 714 14.13 -31.32 32.35
C CYS A 714 13.84 -31.74 33.80
N GLY A 715 14.76 -32.42 34.48
CA GLY A 715 14.52 -33.03 35.80
C GLY A 715 14.15 -34.52 35.72
N LYS A 716 13.87 -35.15 36.87
CA LYS A 716 13.66 -36.61 36.94
C LYS A 716 12.39 -37.02 36.18
N GLY A 717 12.50 -37.90 35.18
CA GLY A 717 11.36 -38.48 34.46
C GLY A 717 10.93 -37.78 33.17
N GLU A 718 11.47 -36.60 32.85
CA GLU A 718 10.93 -35.74 31.77
C GLU A 718 11.88 -35.56 30.56
N GLY A 719 13.11 -36.07 30.65
CA GLY A 719 14.08 -36.06 29.54
C GLY A 719 14.96 -34.80 29.46
N GLU A 720 15.35 -34.41 28.24
CA GLU A 720 16.23 -33.27 27.94
C GLU A 720 15.66 -32.38 26.82
N LEU A 721 15.93 -31.08 26.87
CA LEU A 721 15.66 -30.12 25.79
C LEU A 721 16.88 -30.03 24.87
N HIS A 722 16.66 -30.16 23.58
CA HIS A 722 17.66 -30.07 22.53
C HIS A 722 17.37 -28.83 21.67
N PHE A 723 18.37 -27.96 21.52
CA PHE A 723 18.32 -26.78 20.66
C PHE A 723 19.22 -27.02 19.46
N GLU A 724 18.64 -27.07 18.27
CA GLU A 724 19.34 -27.46 17.04
C GLU A 724 19.18 -26.38 15.97
N SER A 725 20.15 -26.24 15.07
CA SER A 725 20.14 -25.27 13.97
C SER A 725 20.81 -25.81 12.71
N THR A 726 20.48 -25.20 11.58
CA THR A 726 21.17 -25.38 10.30
C THR A 726 22.28 -24.33 10.15
N GLU A 727 23.23 -24.56 9.23
CA GLU A 727 24.31 -23.60 8.93
C GLU A 727 23.76 -22.23 8.47
N GLN A 728 22.60 -22.21 7.80
CA GLN A 728 21.96 -21.01 7.27
C GLN A 728 21.55 -20.01 8.36
N LEU A 729 21.25 -20.47 9.59
CA LEU A 729 20.89 -19.56 10.69
C LEU A 729 22.04 -18.60 11.04
N ALA A 730 23.29 -19.07 10.98
CA ALA A 730 24.45 -18.25 11.29
C ALA A 730 24.72 -17.19 10.20
N GLU A 731 24.45 -17.53 8.93
CA GLU A 731 24.64 -16.64 7.78
C GLU A 731 23.71 -15.42 7.79
N LEU A 732 22.56 -15.52 8.48
CA LEU A 732 21.59 -14.43 8.59
C LEU A 732 22.08 -13.24 9.42
N GLY A 733 23.20 -13.36 10.16
CA GLY A 733 23.82 -12.23 10.85
C GLY A 733 22.91 -11.50 11.84
N LEU A 734 22.01 -12.22 12.51
CA LEU A 734 21.12 -11.65 13.51
C LEU A 734 21.93 -11.05 14.67
N SER A 735 21.58 -9.84 15.09
CA SER A 735 22.23 -9.12 16.19
C SER A 735 21.25 -8.81 17.32
N GLU A 736 21.74 -8.30 18.46
CA GLU A 736 20.85 -7.84 19.53
C GLU A 736 19.96 -6.66 19.11
N GLU A 737 20.35 -5.93 18.04
CA GLU A 737 19.58 -4.83 17.46
C GLU A 737 18.52 -5.30 16.46
N SER A 738 18.49 -6.59 16.11
CA SER A 738 17.46 -7.13 15.21
C SER A 738 16.07 -7.00 15.86
N GLU A 739 15.17 -6.33 15.14
CA GLU A 739 13.79 -6.08 15.57
C GLU A 739 13.01 -7.37 15.76
N VAL A 740 12.15 -7.44 16.78
CA VAL A 740 11.30 -8.60 17.09
C VAL A 740 9.83 -8.19 16.93
N ARG A 741 9.13 -8.73 15.92
CA ARG A 741 7.73 -8.41 15.59
C ARG A 741 6.82 -9.63 15.78
N TYR A 742 5.84 -9.53 16.66
CA TYR A 742 4.87 -10.62 16.89
C TYR A 742 3.77 -10.61 15.82
N LEU A 743 3.58 -11.71 15.07
CA LEU A 743 2.61 -11.78 13.95
C LEU A 743 1.16 -11.90 14.44
N SER A 744 0.95 -12.66 15.52
CA SER A 744 -0.30 -12.75 16.26
C SER A 744 0.01 -13.49 17.56
N ALA A 745 -0.15 -12.85 18.71
CA ALA A 745 0.21 -13.48 19.99
C ALA A 745 -0.64 -14.75 20.30
N GLU A 746 -1.83 -14.87 19.71
CA GLU A 746 -2.78 -15.96 19.99
C GLU A 746 -3.50 -16.51 18.73
N GLN A 747 -2.86 -17.41 17.99
CA GLN A 747 -3.51 -18.38 17.07
C GLN A 747 -3.54 -19.78 17.72
N SER A 748 -3.61 -20.88 16.94
CA SER A 748 -3.36 -22.25 17.44
C SER A 748 -1.94 -22.43 17.96
N ASN A 749 -0.97 -21.75 17.32
CA ASN A 749 0.42 -21.60 17.72
C ASN A 749 0.77 -20.10 17.88
N SER A 750 1.91 -19.78 18.49
CA SER A 750 2.37 -18.39 18.67
C SER A 750 3.62 -18.12 17.81
N SER A 751 3.61 -17.07 17.00
CA SER A 751 4.69 -16.79 16.03
C SER A 751 5.26 -15.38 16.14
N VAL A 752 6.57 -15.25 15.94
CA VAL A 752 7.32 -13.98 15.99
C VAL A 752 8.32 -13.91 14.84
N VAL A 753 8.50 -12.72 14.27
CA VAL A 753 9.49 -12.42 13.22
C VAL A 753 10.67 -11.70 13.83
N ILE A 754 11.89 -12.07 13.44
CA ILE A 754 13.13 -11.46 13.90
C ILE A 754 13.89 -10.89 12.69
N GLY A 755 14.14 -9.59 12.71
CA GLY A 755 14.93 -8.83 11.73
C GLY A 755 14.43 -8.94 10.28
N ASP A 756 13.13 -9.21 10.07
CA ASP A 756 12.52 -9.56 8.78
C ASP A 756 13.31 -10.66 8.02
N ARG A 757 13.93 -11.58 8.78
CA ARG A 757 14.76 -12.69 8.25
C ARG A 757 14.33 -14.05 8.77
N VAL A 758 13.81 -14.13 9.99
CA VAL A 758 13.40 -15.39 10.63
C VAL A 758 11.99 -15.29 11.16
N VAL A 759 11.18 -16.34 11.00
CA VAL A 759 9.93 -16.58 11.72
C VAL A 759 10.18 -17.69 12.73
N LEU A 760 10.00 -17.42 14.02
CA LEU A 760 10.00 -18.42 15.09
C LEU A 760 8.57 -18.71 15.52
N LYS A 761 8.16 -19.97 15.43
CA LYS A 761 6.85 -20.50 15.82
C LYS A 761 6.99 -21.39 17.05
N LEU A 762 6.20 -21.11 18.08
CA LEU A 762 6.06 -21.88 19.31
C LEU A 762 4.85 -22.80 19.22
N ILE A 763 5.10 -24.10 19.34
CA ILE A 763 4.09 -25.17 19.26
C ILE A 763 3.38 -25.27 20.61
N ARG A 764 2.10 -24.87 20.65
CA ARG A 764 1.36 -24.76 21.91
C ARG A 764 0.88 -26.09 22.43
N ARG A 765 0.36 -26.97 21.58
CA ARG A 765 -0.08 -28.32 21.94
C ARG A 765 1.00 -29.31 21.55
N VAL A 766 1.62 -29.95 22.55
CA VAL A 766 2.80 -30.80 22.37
C VAL A 766 2.38 -32.26 22.30
N ASN A 767 2.79 -32.95 21.23
CA ASN A 767 2.50 -34.37 21.01
C ASN A 767 3.81 -35.18 20.93
N PRO A 768 3.84 -36.41 21.49
CA PRO A 768 5.00 -37.31 21.38
C PRO A 768 5.20 -37.80 19.95
N GLY A 769 6.43 -37.71 19.44
CA GLY A 769 6.85 -38.26 18.16
C GLY A 769 7.46 -37.22 17.21
N VAL A 770 7.93 -37.70 16.06
CA VAL A 770 8.44 -36.83 15.00
C VAL A 770 7.32 -35.92 14.51
N HIS A 771 7.55 -34.61 14.48
CA HIS A 771 6.56 -33.64 14.02
C HIS A 771 6.67 -33.47 12.49
N PRO A 772 5.57 -33.58 11.72
CA PRO A 772 5.61 -33.52 10.26
C PRO A 772 6.10 -32.17 9.73
N GLU A 773 5.83 -31.05 10.40
CA GLU A 773 6.32 -29.74 9.96
C GLU A 773 7.85 -29.69 9.96
N LEU A 774 8.49 -30.17 11.04
CA LEU A 774 9.95 -30.24 11.11
C LEU A 774 10.50 -31.22 10.07
N GLU A 775 9.92 -32.42 9.98
CA GLU A 775 10.38 -33.47 9.06
C GLU A 775 10.27 -33.07 7.59
N MET A 776 9.14 -32.49 7.17
CA MET A 776 8.91 -32.01 5.81
C MET A 776 9.77 -30.80 5.47
N SER A 777 9.81 -29.79 6.35
CA SER A 777 10.63 -28.60 6.12
C SER A 777 12.12 -28.96 6.04
N ALA A 778 12.61 -29.88 6.88
CA ALA A 778 13.99 -30.35 6.82
C ALA A 778 14.30 -31.03 5.47
N TYR A 779 13.43 -31.95 5.03
CA TYR A 779 13.62 -32.68 3.78
C TYR A 779 13.60 -31.74 2.55
N LEU A 780 12.60 -30.86 2.46
CA LEU A 780 12.44 -29.94 1.32
C LEU A 780 13.56 -28.87 1.29
N THR A 781 13.99 -28.37 2.45
CA THR A 781 15.11 -27.43 2.54
C THR A 781 16.41 -28.09 2.09
N ALA A 782 16.67 -29.32 2.55
CA ALA A 782 17.86 -30.08 2.15
C ALA A 782 17.87 -30.41 0.64
N ALA A 783 16.69 -30.63 0.06
CA ALA A 783 16.54 -30.87 -1.37
C ALA A 783 16.58 -29.58 -2.23
N GLY A 784 16.66 -28.40 -1.60
CA GLY A 784 16.78 -27.11 -2.29
C GLY A 784 15.49 -26.60 -2.94
N PHE A 785 14.32 -27.00 -2.44
CA PHE A 785 13.04 -26.49 -2.95
C PHE A 785 12.86 -25.02 -2.56
N ALA A 786 12.81 -24.12 -3.56
CA ALA A 786 12.85 -22.66 -3.32
C ALA A 786 11.52 -22.08 -2.81
N ASN A 787 10.39 -22.69 -3.15
CA ASN A 787 9.04 -22.16 -2.90
C ASN A 787 8.46 -22.55 -1.53
N ILE A 788 9.31 -22.60 -0.49
CA ILE A 788 8.92 -22.80 0.91
C ILE A 788 9.70 -21.84 1.81
N SER A 789 9.27 -21.68 3.06
CA SER A 789 10.11 -21.08 4.10
C SER A 789 11.20 -22.07 4.52
N PRO A 790 12.49 -21.79 4.30
CA PRO A 790 13.56 -22.74 4.61
C PRO A 790 13.68 -22.96 6.11
N LEU A 791 13.97 -24.20 6.54
CA LEU A 791 14.21 -24.53 7.95
C LEU A 791 15.53 -23.95 8.43
N LEU A 792 15.50 -23.22 9.54
CA LEU A 792 16.69 -22.58 10.12
C LEU A 792 17.10 -23.20 11.45
N ALA A 793 16.15 -23.46 12.35
CA ALA A 793 16.40 -24.05 13.67
C ALA A 793 15.15 -24.67 14.28
N TRP A 794 15.31 -25.47 15.32
CA TRP A 794 14.20 -26.02 16.09
C TRP A 794 14.62 -26.33 17.54
N VAL A 795 13.61 -26.46 18.41
CA VAL A 795 13.76 -26.87 19.80
C VAL A 795 12.84 -28.05 20.05
N SER A 796 13.37 -29.13 20.60
CA SER A 796 12.63 -30.35 20.90
C SER A 796 12.91 -30.82 22.33
N ARG A 797 11.92 -31.44 22.98
CA ARG A 797 12.17 -32.26 24.17
C ARG A 797 12.33 -33.72 23.75
N VAL A 798 13.37 -34.38 24.22
CA VAL A 798 13.59 -35.82 24.04
C VAL A 798 13.33 -36.51 25.37
N ASP A 799 12.29 -37.34 25.43
CA ASP A 799 11.93 -38.06 26.66
C ASP A 799 12.87 -39.25 26.96
N GLU A 800 12.66 -39.93 28.09
CA GLU A 800 13.48 -41.07 28.52
C GLU A 800 13.40 -42.26 27.54
N GLN A 801 12.32 -42.35 26.76
CA GLN A 801 12.15 -43.34 25.70
C GLN A 801 12.79 -42.92 24.38
N LYS A 802 13.48 -41.78 24.36
CA LYS A 802 14.08 -41.13 23.18
C LYS A 802 13.07 -40.68 22.13
N ALA A 803 11.80 -40.51 22.48
CA ALA A 803 10.83 -39.92 21.58
C ALA A 803 11.00 -38.38 21.58
N PRO A 804 11.09 -37.74 20.41
CA PRO A 804 11.14 -36.28 20.32
C PRO A 804 9.74 -35.69 20.48
N HIS A 805 9.68 -34.46 20.99
CA HIS A 805 8.47 -33.64 21.13
C HIS A 805 8.86 -32.24 20.63
N LEU A 806 8.37 -31.83 19.45
CA LEU A 806 8.69 -30.51 18.90
C LEU A 806 8.06 -29.41 19.75
N LEU A 807 8.87 -28.44 20.16
CA LEU A 807 8.45 -27.30 20.97
C LEU A 807 8.47 -26.00 20.17
N MET A 808 9.51 -25.77 19.37
CA MET A 808 9.63 -24.55 18.56
C MET A 808 10.31 -24.85 17.23
N ILE A 809 9.95 -24.10 16.19
CA ILE A 809 10.55 -24.17 14.86
C ILE A 809 10.83 -22.76 14.33
N ALA A 810 12.01 -22.55 13.77
CA ALA A 810 12.45 -21.30 13.15
C ALA A 810 12.66 -21.51 11.65
N GLN A 811 12.05 -20.67 10.83
CA GLN A 811 12.08 -20.73 9.37
C GLN A 811 12.43 -19.36 8.77
N GLY A 812 12.88 -19.33 7.51
CA GLY A 812 13.14 -18.08 6.78
C GLY A 812 11.89 -17.22 6.62
N TYR A 813 12.02 -15.91 6.81
CA TYR A 813 10.94 -14.96 6.58
C TYR A 813 10.78 -14.63 5.10
N LEU A 814 9.55 -14.68 4.59
CA LEU A 814 9.19 -14.35 3.21
C LEU A 814 8.41 -13.04 3.16
N SER A 815 8.97 -12.00 2.53
CA SER A 815 8.27 -10.72 2.30
C SER A 815 7.15 -10.92 1.25
N ASN A 816 5.89 -10.92 1.68
CA ASN A 816 4.74 -11.35 0.87
C ASN A 816 3.63 -10.27 0.76
N GLN A 817 2.67 -10.49 -0.15
CA GLN A 817 1.49 -9.64 -0.39
C GLN A 817 0.26 -10.07 0.45
N GLY A 818 0.44 -10.97 1.41
CA GLY A 818 -0.62 -11.67 2.15
C GLY A 818 -0.73 -13.16 1.76
N ASP A 819 -1.63 -13.88 2.45
CA ASP A 819 -2.01 -15.24 2.05
C ASP A 819 -2.84 -15.22 0.75
N ALA A 820 -2.80 -16.33 0.02
CA ALA A 820 -3.46 -16.46 -1.26
C ALA A 820 -4.99 -16.43 -1.14
N TRP A 821 -5.54 -16.74 0.04
CA TRP A 821 -6.97 -16.63 0.30
C TRP A 821 -7.44 -15.17 0.26
N ALA A 822 -6.83 -14.29 1.05
CA ALA A 822 -7.17 -12.87 1.10
C ALA A 822 -6.89 -12.19 -0.25
N TRP A 823 -5.79 -12.55 -0.92
CA TRP A 823 -5.46 -12.05 -2.25
C TRP A 823 -6.53 -12.44 -3.29
N THR A 824 -6.97 -13.70 -3.27
CA THR A 824 -8.02 -14.22 -4.17
C THR A 824 -9.36 -13.53 -3.94
N GLN A 825 -9.77 -13.34 -2.68
CA GLN A 825 -11.01 -12.63 -2.33
C GLN A 825 -11.01 -11.19 -2.85
N ASN A 826 -9.94 -10.44 -2.62
CA ASN A 826 -9.82 -9.06 -3.07
C ASN A 826 -9.87 -8.94 -4.60
N THR A 827 -9.22 -9.87 -5.30
CA THR A 827 -9.17 -9.88 -6.77
C THR A 827 -10.53 -10.26 -7.37
N LEU A 828 -11.26 -11.17 -6.73
CA LEU A 828 -12.63 -11.51 -7.11
C LEU A 828 -13.62 -10.36 -6.87
N GLU A 829 -13.48 -9.60 -5.78
CA GLU A 829 -14.27 -8.37 -5.57
C GLU A 829 -14.06 -7.35 -6.71
N ARG A 830 -12.82 -7.24 -7.21
CA ARG A 830 -12.48 -6.40 -8.36
C ARG A 830 -13.15 -6.92 -9.64
N ALA A 831 -13.09 -8.22 -9.92
CA ALA A 831 -13.72 -8.83 -11.09
C ALA A 831 -15.25 -8.61 -11.16
N ILE A 832 -15.93 -8.63 -10.00
CA ILE A 832 -17.38 -8.34 -9.92
C ILE A 832 -17.66 -6.89 -10.26
N ARG A 833 -16.82 -5.97 -9.77
CA ARG A 833 -16.94 -4.52 -10.04
C ARG A 833 -16.81 -4.26 -11.54
N ASP A 834 -15.81 -4.87 -12.18
CA ASP A 834 -15.57 -4.73 -13.62
C ASP A 834 -16.77 -5.19 -14.46
N GLN A 835 -17.50 -6.24 -14.05
CA GLN A 835 -18.71 -6.70 -14.74
C GLN A 835 -19.96 -5.82 -14.51
N MET A 836 -19.98 -4.97 -13.49
CA MET A 836 -21.15 -4.15 -13.16
C MET A 836 -21.15 -2.79 -13.85
N GLU A 837 -20.04 -2.37 -14.49
CA GLU A 837 -19.94 -1.10 -15.22
C GLU A 837 -20.40 -1.28 -16.70
N PRO A 838 -21.57 -0.72 -17.12
CA PRO A 838 -22.25 -1.11 -18.37
C PRO A 838 -21.65 -0.56 -19.68
N SER A 839 -20.35 -0.22 -19.74
CA SER A 839 -19.81 0.59 -20.84
C SER A 839 -18.39 0.24 -21.25
N ARG A 840 -18.11 -1.02 -21.55
CA ARG A 840 -16.91 -1.42 -22.30
C ARG A 840 -17.30 -2.26 -23.50
N SER A 841 -16.81 -1.87 -24.68
CA SER A 841 -17.00 -2.65 -25.91
C SER A 841 -16.12 -3.91 -25.87
N ASP A 842 -16.63 -5.02 -26.41
CA ASP A 842 -16.03 -6.37 -26.44
C ASP A 842 -14.62 -6.47 -27.12
N ALA A 843 -14.01 -5.35 -27.53
CA ALA A 843 -12.68 -5.29 -28.14
C ALA A 843 -11.55 -4.82 -27.18
N GLU A 844 -11.87 -4.42 -25.94
CA GLU A 844 -10.95 -3.82 -24.95
C GLU A 844 -10.58 -4.79 -23.81
N ALA A 845 -9.98 -5.94 -24.11
CA ALA A 845 -9.51 -6.88 -23.09
C ALA A 845 -8.20 -6.39 -22.43
N HIS A 846 -8.32 -5.41 -21.53
CA HIS A 846 -7.30 -5.05 -20.53
C HIS A 846 -7.31 -6.11 -19.41
N THR A 847 -6.13 -6.71 -19.12
CA THR A 847 -5.84 -7.73 -18.09
C THR A 847 -6.99 -8.01 -17.11
N ASP A 848 -7.82 -8.98 -17.49
CA ASP A 848 -9.00 -9.41 -16.76
C ASP A 848 -8.58 -9.83 -15.33
N ALA A 849 -9.25 -9.32 -14.29
CA ALA A 849 -8.99 -9.77 -12.92
C ALA A 849 -9.18 -11.30 -12.79
N LEU A 850 -10.03 -11.91 -13.62
CA LEU A 850 -10.12 -13.36 -13.76
C LEU A 850 -8.89 -13.98 -14.42
N ALA A 851 -8.24 -13.31 -15.38
CA ALA A 851 -6.99 -13.77 -15.96
C ALA A 851 -5.83 -13.74 -14.95
N GLU A 852 -5.77 -12.73 -14.06
CA GLU A 852 -4.80 -12.71 -12.96
C GLU A 852 -5.01 -13.90 -12.00
N LEU A 853 -6.26 -14.18 -11.63
CA LEU A 853 -6.62 -15.35 -10.81
C LEU A 853 -6.27 -16.67 -11.50
N THR A 854 -6.54 -16.76 -12.81
CA THR A 854 -6.22 -17.95 -13.62
C THR A 854 -4.71 -18.17 -13.71
N GLY A 855 -3.94 -17.09 -13.94
CA GLY A 855 -2.49 -17.14 -13.97
C GLY A 855 -1.88 -17.57 -12.64
N PHE A 856 -2.41 -17.05 -11.52
CA PHE A 856 -1.99 -17.47 -10.19
C PHE A 856 -2.35 -18.94 -9.90
N ALA A 857 -3.54 -19.40 -10.30
CA ALA A 857 -3.93 -20.80 -10.16
C ALA A 857 -3.02 -21.75 -10.94
N ALA A 858 -2.60 -21.37 -12.15
CA ALA A 858 -1.59 -22.12 -12.92
C ALA A 858 -0.24 -22.18 -12.19
N LEU A 859 0.26 -21.05 -11.68
CA LEU A 859 1.51 -21.00 -10.92
C LEU A 859 1.45 -21.88 -9.67
N LEU A 860 0.36 -21.82 -8.90
CA LEU A 860 0.16 -22.68 -7.74
C LEU A 860 0.17 -24.16 -8.12
N GLY A 861 -0.49 -24.54 -9.23
CA GLY A 861 -0.48 -25.91 -9.75
C GLY A 861 0.93 -26.37 -10.13
N GLN A 862 1.69 -25.51 -10.81
CA GLN A 862 3.08 -25.76 -11.15
C GLN A 862 3.94 -25.97 -9.89
N ARG A 863 3.90 -25.06 -8.91
CA ARG A 863 4.72 -25.15 -7.69
C ARG A 863 4.38 -26.38 -6.84
N LEU A 864 3.10 -26.72 -6.73
CA LEU A 864 2.69 -27.95 -6.07
C LEU A 864 3.21 -29.20 -6.80
N GLY A 865 3.14 -29.21 -8.12
CA GLY A 865 3.65 -30.31 -8.95
C GLY A 865 5.17 -30.48 -8.84
N GLU A 866 5.92 -29.38 -8.83
CA GLU A 866 7.38 -29.38 -8.62
C GLU A 866 7.75 -29.96 -7.24
N MET A 867 7.02 -29.58 -6.18
CA MET A 867 7.21 -30.15 -4.84
C MET A 867 6.92 -31.65 -4.81
N HIS A 868 5.80 -32.08 -5.42
CA HIS A 868 5.42 -33.49 -5.49
C HIS A 868 6.39 -34.32 -6.31
N LEU A 869 6.90 -33.80 -7.42
CA LEU A 869 7.92 -34.48 -8.22
C LEU A 869 9.21 -34.71 -7.42
N LEU A 870 9.61 -33.73 -6.60
CA LEU A 870 10.74 -33.86 -5.68
C LEU A 870 10.48 -34.92 -4.60
N LEU A 871 9.30 -34.93 -3.99
CA LEU A 871 8.91 -35.92 -2.98
C LEU A 871 8.72 -37.34 -3.56
N ALA A 872 8.48 -37.45 -4.87
CA ALA A 872 8.40 -38.70 -5.61
C ALA A 872 9.77 -39.24 -6.04
N ALA A 873 10.87 -38.53 -5.78
CA ALA A 873 12.20 -38.99 -6.13
C ALA A 873 12.64 -40.18 -5.25
N PRO A 874 13.39 -41.15 -5.80
CA PRO A 874 13.96 -42.24 -5.01
C PRO A 874 14.87 -41.71 -3.89
N THR A 875 14.71 -42.26 -2.69
CA THR A 875 15.47 -41.86 -1.50
C THR A 875 15.71 -43.05 -0.57
N ASP A 876 16.82 -43.01 0.16
CA ASP A 876 17.15 -44.01 1.20
C ASP A 876 16.37 -43.76 2.51
N ASP A 877 15.76 -42.59 2.66
CA ASP A 877 14.88 -42.29 3.80
C ASP A 877 13.54 -43.03 3.65
N GLN A 878 13.32 -44.05 4.47
CA GLN A 878 12.10 -44.85 4.43
C GLN A 878 10.82 -44.05 4.68
N ALA A 879 10.88 -42.93 5.41
CA ALA A 879 9.70 -42.08 5.64
C ALA A 879 9.24 -41.39 4.36
N PHE A 880 10.19 -41.06 3.47
CA PHE A 880 9.95 -40.37 2.19
C PHE A 880 9.94 -41.31 0.98
N ALA A 881 10.51 -42.51 1.08
CA ALA A 881 10.60 -43.48 -0.02
C ALA A 881 9.22 -43.77 -0.63
N PRO A 882 8.94 -43.30 -1.86
CA PRO A 882 7.62 -43.44 -2.45
C PRO A 882 7.38 -44.90 -2.86
N ARG A 883 6.10 -45.32 -2.87
CA ARG A 883 5.72 -46.66 -3.35
C ARG A 883 4.41 -46.61 -4.15
N PRO A 884 4.21 -47.46 -5.16
CA PRO A 884 2.90 -47.64 -5.77
C PRO A 884 1.89 -48.18 -4.75
N SER A 885 0.63 -47.80 -4.92
CA SER A 885 -0.51 -48.36 -4.22
C SER A 885 -0.84 -49.76 -4.75
N ASP A 886 -1.33 -50.61 -3.86
CA ASP A 886 -1.76 -51.97 -4.19
C ASP A 886 -3.26 -52.18 -3.93
N ALA A 887 -3.76 -53.37 -4.26
CA ALA A 887 -5.16 -53.75 -4.01
C ALA A 887 -5.60 -53.63 -2.54
N ALA A 888 -4.68 -53.73 -1.57
CA ALA A 888 -5.00 -53.55 -0.16
C ALA A 888 -5.21 -52.07 0.18
N ASP A 889 -4.37 -51.18 -0.36
CA ASP A 889 -4.58 -49.72 -0.27
C ASP A 889 -5.91 -49.31 -0.92
N SER A 890 -6.19 -49.78 -2.14
CA SER A 890 -7.46 -49.53 -2.84
C SER A 890 -8.67 -49.99 -2.02
N LYS A 891 -8.60 -51.17 -1.40
CA LYS A 891 -9.66 -51.66 -0.52
C LYS A 891 -9.83 -50.79 0.73
N ARG A 892 -8.72 -50.34 1.34
CA ARG A 892 -8.75 -49.46 2.52
C ARG A 892 -9.39 -48.13 2.18
N TRP A 893 -8.98 -47.48 1.09
CA TRP A 893 -9.59 -46.22 0.64
C TRP A 893 -11.07 -46.37 0.36
N SER A 894 -11.46 -47.43 -0.36
CA SER A 894 -12.88 -47.69 -0.63
C SER A 894 -13.69 -47.80 0.65
N GLN A 895 -13.19 -48.52 1.66
CA GLN A 895 -13.88 -48.68 2.95
C GLN A 895 -13.92 -47.40 3.77
N GLN A 896 -12.79 -46.69 3.88
CA GLN A 896 -12.68 -45.47 4.68
C GLN A 896 -13.52 -44.33 4.07
N ILE A 897 -13.33 -44.05 2.78
CA ILE A 897 -14.03 -42.94 2.10
C ILE A 897 -15.54 -43.21 2.03
N SER A 898 -15.96 -44.47 1.85
CA SER A 898 -17.40 -44.81 1.91
C SER A 898 -17.98 -44.60 3.31
N ALA A 899 -17.21 -44.88 4.37
CA ALA A 899 -17.65 -44.66 5.75
C ALA A 899 -17.74 -43.16 6.09
N GLU A 900 -16.72 -42.38 5.72
CA GLU A 900 -16.70 -40.93 5.87
C GLU A 900 -17.86 -40.28 5.10
N LEU A 901 -18.08 -40.69 3.84
CA LEU A 901 -19.20 -40.19 3.04
C LEU A 901 -20.55 -40.59 3.64
N ALA A 902 -20.71 -41.82 4.13
CA ALA A 902 -21.95 -42.24 4.78
C ALA A 902 -22.24 -41.38 6.02
N HIS A 903 -21.22 -41.08 6.82
CA HIS A 903 -21.35 -40.21 7.99
C HIS A 903 -21.70 -38.76 7.60
N ALA A 904 -21.03 -38.23 6.56
CA ALA A 904 -21.34 -36.91 6.01
C ALA A 904 -22.79 -36.82 5.51
N LEU A 905 -23.29 -37.85 4.82
CA LEU A 905 -24.69 -37.93 4.39
C LEU A 905 -25.66 -37.97 5.58
N ASP A 906 -25.33 -38.70 6.65
CA ASP A 906 -26.13 -38.72 7.87
C ASP A 906 -26.20 -37.33 8.53
N LEU A 907 -25.09 -36.60 8.59
CA LEU A 907 -25.04 -35.23 9.11
C LEU A 907 -25.84 -34.26 8.25
N LEU A 908 -25.79 -34.40 6.91
CA LEU A 908 -26.62 -33.61 5.99
C LEU A 908 -28.12 -33.88 6.19
N ALA A 909 -28.51 -35.14 6.40
CA ALA A 909 -29.90 -35.48 6.72
C ALA A 909 -30.36 -34.87 8.04
N GLN A 910 -29.51 -34.89 9.07
CA GLN A 910 -29.79 -34.28 10.37
C GLN A 910 -29.96 -32.75 10.28
N HIS A 911 -29.16 -32.09 9.45
CA HIS A 911 -29.20 -30.63 9.28
C HIS A 911 -30.13 -30.16 8.15
N ARG A 912 -30.82 -31.09 7.45
CA ARG A 912 -31.66 -30.80 6.27
C ARG A 912 -32.64 -29.65 6.49
N GLU A 913 -33.35 -29.64 7.63
CA GLU A 913 -34.35 -28.61 7.93
C GLU A 913 -33.76 -27.20 8.16
N HIS A 914 -32.46 -27.10 8.39
CA HIS A 914 -31.73 -25.85 8.59
C HIS A 914 -31.15 -25.27 7.28
N LEU A 915 -31.30 -25.98 6.16
CA LEU A 915 -30.82 -25.58 4.82
C LEU A 915 -31.95 -24.94 3.99
N ASP A 916 -31.58 -24.19 2.94
CA ASP A 916 -32.55 -23.61 2.00
C ASP A 916 -33.18 -24.66 1.07
N ALA A 917 -34.29 -24.32 0.41
CA ALA A 917 -35.09 -25.27 -0.37
C ALA A 917 -34.29 -25.95 -1.50
N ASP A 918 -33.38 -25.21 -2.12
CA ASP A 918 -32.49 -25.74 -3.17
C ASP A 918 -31.52 -26.77 -2.58
N SER A 919 -30.84 -26.45 -1.47
CA SER A 919 -29.94 -27.38 -0.78
C SER A 919 -30.67 -28.59 -0.21
N GLN A 920 -31.91 -28.44 0.27
CA GLN A 920 -32.73 -29.57 0.73
C GLN A 920 -32.98 -30.58 -0.39
N THR A 921 -33.21 -30.10 -1.61
CA THR A 921 -33.40 -30.97 -2.78
C THR A 921 -32.11 -31.72 -3.12
N LEU A 922 -30.94 -31.07 -3.00
CA LEU A 922 -29.65 -31.73 -3.20
C LEU A 922 -29.38 -32.81 -2.14
N VAL A 923 -29.74 -32.56 -0.88
CA VAL A 923 -29.64 -33.56 0.18
C VAL A 923 -30.52 -34.77 -0.13
N ASP A 924 -31.76 -34.56 -0.57
CA ASP A 924 -32.68 -35.66 -0.93
C ASP A 924 -32.16 -36.51 -2.10
N ASP A 925 -31.59 -35.88 -3.13
CA ASP A 925 -30.99 -36.56 -4.27
C ASP A 925 -29.77 -37.39 -3.85
N LEU A 926 -28.86 -36.82 -3.06
CA LEU A 926 -27.70 -37.55 -2.52
C LEU A 926 -28.11 -38.74 -1.64
N GLN A 927 -29.19 -38.61 -0.86
CA GLN A 927 -29.73 -39.71 -0.06
C GLN A 927 -30.30 -40.83 -0.93
N GLN A 928 -30.95 -40.51 -2.05
CA GLN A 928 -31.43 -41.52 -3.01
C GLN A 928 -30.29 -42.27 -3.70
N GLN A 929 -29.16 -41.60 -3.93
CA GLN A 929 -27.99 -42.16 -4.60
C GLN A 929 -27.00 -42.87 -3.65
N ARG A 930 -27.27 -42.90 -2.34
CA ARG A 930 -26.35 -43.40 -1.30
C ARG A 930 -25.67 -44.73 -1.61
N ASP A 931 -26.44 -45.73 -2.07
CA ASP A 931 -25.90 -47.06 -2.40
C ASP A 931 -25.05 -47.05 -3.69
N GLY A 932 -25.44 -46.21 -4.67
CA GLY A 932 -24.68 -46.01 -5.90
C GLY A 932 -23.32 -45.34 -5.67
N LEU A 933 -23.27 -44.38 -4.74
CA LEU A 933 -22.05 -43.67 -4.36
C LEU A 933 -20.99 -44.60 -3.77
N ALA A 934 -21.40 -45.53 -2.90
CA ALA A 934 -20.48 -46.53 -2.34
C ALA A 934 -19.90 -47.44 -3.43
N GLN A 935 -20.72 -47.85 -4.41
CA GLN A 935 -20.26 -48.67 -5.53
C GLN A 935 -19.31 -47.89 -6.47
N HIS A 936 -19.57 -46.61 -6.67
CA HIS A 936 -18.71 -45.73 -7.46
C HIS A 936 -17.34 -45.52 -6.80
N ILE A 937 -17.30 -45.22 -5.50
CA ILE A 937 -16.06 -45.14 -4.72
C ILE A 937 -15.24 -46.44 -4.84
N ALA A 938 -15.90 -47.60 -4.79
CA ALA A 938 -15.24 -48.89 -4.96
C ALA A 938 -14.65 -49.10 -6.37
N ASN A 939 -15.26 -48.52 -7.40
CA ASN A 939 -14.74 -48.55 -8.77
C ASN A 939 -13.55 -47.60 -8.94
N LEU A 940 -13.68 -46.35 -8.49
CA LEU A 940 -12.59 -45.35 -8.52
C LEU A 940 -11.35 -45.84 -7.78
N ALA A 941 -11.52 -46.41 -6.58
CA ALA A 941 -10.41 -46.95 -5.79
C ALA A 941 -9.66 -48.07 -6.51
N ARG A 942 -10.37 -48.90 -7.30
CA ARG A 942 -9.76 -49.96 -8.12
C ARG A 942 -9.05 -49.41 -9.36
N GLN A 943 -9.59 -48.34 -9.95
CA GLN A 943 -8.97 -47.66 -11.10
C GLN A 943 -7.70 -46.91 -10.69
N ALA A 944 -7.67 -46.35 -9.48
CA ALA A 944 -6.53 -45.64 -8.90
C ALA A 944 -5.40 -46.58 -8.38
N GLU A 945 -5.51 -47.90 -8.59
CA GLU A 945 -4.44 -48.84 -8.22
C GLU A 945 -3.18 -48.60 -9.07
N GLY A 946 -2.01 -48.60 -8.41
CA GLY A 946 -0.73 -48.25 -9.03
C GLY A 946 -0.36 -46.76 -8.94
N GLY A 947 -1.22 -45.93 -8.35
CA GLY A 947 -0.90 -44.55 -7.99
C GLY A 947 0.22 -44.45 -6.95
N LEU A 948 0.98 -43.35 -6.93
CA LEU A 948 2.12 -43.23 -6.03
C LEU A 948 1.65 -42.79 -4.63
N LEU A 949 2.19 -43.42 -3.60
CA LEU A 949 2.04 -43.03 -2.20
C LEU A 949 3.37 -42.47 -1.70
N MET A 950 3.31 -41.24 -1.23
CA MET A 950 4.45 -40.44 -0.82
C MET A 950 4.08 -39.51 0.32
N ARG A 951 5.06 -38.75 0.81
CA ARG A 951 4.78 -37.64 1.73
C ARG A 951 4.09 -36.51 0.97
N VAL A 952 3.11 -35.91 1.62
CA VAL A 952 2.28 -34.81 1.11
C VAL A 952 2.18 -33.73 2.19
N HIS A 953 1.68 -32.56 1.83
CA HIS A 953 1.37 -31.50 2.79
C HIS A 953 0.25 -31.93 3.75
N GLY A 954 -0.79 -32.60 3.25
CA GLY A 954 -1.81 -33.29 4.03
C GLY A 954 -3.01 -32.44 4.45
N ASP A 955 -2.96 -31.12 4.29
CA ASP A 955 -4.09 -30.21 4.51
C ASP A 955 -4.04 -28.94 3.62
N LEU A 956 -3.39 -29.01 2.45
CA LEU A 956 -3.11 -27.82 1.65
C LEU A 956 -4.39 -27.08 1.19
N HIS A 957 -4.48 -25.78 1.51
CA HIS A 957 -5.50 -24.87 1.00
C HIS A 957 -4.92 -23.46 0.77
N LEU A 958 -5.66 -22.55 0.12
CA LEU A 958 -5.20 -21.17 -0.18
C LEU A 958 -4.71 -20.35 1.02
N GLY A 959 -5.08 -20.71 2.26
CA GLY A 959 -4.60 -20.05 3.48
C GLY A 959 -3.19 -20.48 3.89
N GLN A 960 -2.70 -21.58 3.35
CA GLN A 960 -1.35 -22.13 3.55
C GLN A 960 -0.43 -21.83 2.35
N VAL A 961 -0.82 -20.85 1.54
CA VAL A 961 -0.05 -20.37 0.38
C VAL A 961 0.19 -18.88 0.54
N LEU A 962 1.44 -18.43 0.45
CA LEU A 962 1.80 -17.01 0.41
C LEU A 962 2.02 -16.55 -1.03
N VAL A 963 1.59 -15.32 -1.34
CA VAL A 963 1.84 -14.67 -2.63
C VAL A 963 3.06 -13.76 -2.51
N VAL A 964 4.17 -14.11 -3.16
CA VAL A 964 5.44 -13.38 -3.09
C VAL A 964 5.82 -12.93 -4.49
N GLN A 965 5.81 -11.62 -4.74
CA GLN A 965 6.15 -11.02 -6.06
C GLN A 965 5.42 -11.66 -7.27
N GLY A 966 4.20 -12.18 -7.05
CA GLY A 966 3.41 -12.85 -8.08
C GLY A 966 3.62 -14.37 -8.20
N ASP A 967 4.45 -14.99 -7.36
CA ASP A 967 4.66 -16.45 -7.28
C ASP A 967 4.04 -17.06 -6.00
N ALA A 968 3.86 -18.38 -5.96
CA ALA A 968 3.25 -19.13 -4.86
C ALA A 968 4.30 -19.81 -3.98
N TYR A 969 4.19 -19.63 -2.66
CA TYR A 969 5.05 -20.28 -1.66
C TYR A 969 4.20 -21.10 -0.69
N LEU A 970 4.58 -22.36 -0.46
CA LEU A 970 3.86 -23.32 0.38
C LEU A 970 4.38 -23.25 1.82
N ILE A 971 3.48 -23.16 2.80
CA ILE A 971 3.83 -23.05 4.23
C ILE A 971 2.94 -23.96 5.07
N ASP A 972 3.31 -24.20 6.33
CA ASP A 972 2.50 -24.93 7.33
C ASP A 972 2.31 -26.44 7.05
N PHE A 973 3.42 -27.17 6.94
CA PHE A 973 3.44 -28.63 6.75
C PHE A 973 3.04 -29.46 8.00
N GLU A 974 2.20 -28.90 8.87
CA GLU A 974 1.70 -29.61 10.05
C GLU A 974 0.78 -30.77 9.68
N GLY A 975 0.04 -30.66 8.57
CA GLY A 975 -1.12 -31.50 8.29
C GLY A 975 -2.28 -31.21 9.24
N GLU A 976 -3.33 -32.02 9.21
CA GLU A 976 -4.56 -31.77 9.96
C GLU A 976 -4.35 -31.88 11.50
N PRO A 977 -4.44 -30.78 12.29
CA PRO A 977 -4.01 -30.77 13.70
C PRO A 977 -4.85 -31.65 14.65
N SER A 978 -6.06 -32.02 14.24
CA SER A 978 -6.97 -32.92 14.95
C SER A 978 -6.47 -34.37 14.96
N ARG A 979 -5.64 -34.76 13.98
CA ARG A 979 -5.20 -36.14 13.79
C ARG A 979 -3.90 -36.46 14.54
N PRO A 980 -3.70 -37.73 14.94
CA PRO A 980 -2.43 -38.21 15.49
C PRO A 980 -1.23 -38.00 14.55
N LEU A 981 -0.03 -37.78 15.11
CA LEU A 981 1.19 -37.48 14.33
C LEU A 981 1.55 -38.58 13.32
N ASP A 982 1.30 -39.85 13.66
CA ASP A 982 1.52 -41.01 12.80
C ASP A 982 0.61 -41.01 11.56
N GLU A 983 -0.63 -40.55 11.68
CA GLU A 983 -1.53 -40.37 10.53
C GLU A 983 -1.11 -39.19 9.66
N ARG A 984 -0.72 -38.07 10.28
CA ARG A 984 -0.23 -36.88 9.56
C ARG A 984 1.09 -37.15 8.82
N ARG A 985 1.89 -38.10 9.32
CA ARG A 985 3.15 -38.55 8.70
C ARG A 985 2.99 -39.68 7.69
N ALA A 986 1.81 -40.27 7.58
CA ALA A 986 1.59 -41.39 6.68
C ALA A 986 1.79 -40.97 5.21
N LYS A 987 2.11 -41.95 4.37
CA LYS A 987 2.21 -41.74 2.93
C LYS A 987 0.80 -41.75 2.33
N HIS A 988 0.46 -40.68 1.64
CA HIS A 988 -0.84 -40.49 1.01
C HIS A 988 -0.67 -40.32 -0.49
N SER A 989 -1.79 -40.34 -1.20
CA SER A 989 -1.83 -39.96 -2.61
C SER A 989 -1.56 -38.44 -2.75
N PRO A 990 -0.76 -38.00 -3.73
CA PRO A 990 -0.60 -36.56 -4.05
C PRO A 990 -1.92 -35.84 -4.25
N TYR A 991 -2.92 -36.54 -4.76
CA TYR A 991 -4.23 -35.96 -5.07
C TYR A 991 -5.00 -35.52 -3.83
N LYS A 992 -4.53 -35.84 -2.62
CA LYS A 992 -5.04 -35.27 -1.36
C LYS A 992 -4.75 -33.76 -1.23
N ASP A 993 -3.55 -33.32 -1.63
CA ASP A 993 -3.22 -31.88 -1.64
C ASP A 993 -3.90 -31.16 -2.80
N VAL A 994 -3.95 -31.83 -3.97
CA VAL A 994 -4.65 -31.32 -5.17
C VAL A 994 -6.13 -31.09 -4.87
N SER A 995 -6.79 -32.05 -4.20
CA SER A 995 -8.20 -31.90 -3.82
C SER A 995 -8.41 -30.78 -2.79
N GLY A 996 -7.51 -30.63 -1.82
CA GLY A 996 -7.53 -29.52 -0.86
C GLY A 996 -7.50 -28.13 -1.54
N VAL A 997 -6.60 -27.92 -2.50
CA VAL A 997 -6.54 -26.66 -3.26
C VAL A 997 -7.79 -26.45 -4.10
N LEU A 998 -8.25 -27.47 -4.84
CA LEU A 998 -9.44 -27.38 -5.66
C LEU A 998 -10.68 -26.99 -4.84
N ARG A 999 -10.86 -27.62 -3.67
CA ARG A 999 -11.94 -27.28 -2.74
C ARG A 999 -11.81 -25.86 -2.19
N SER A 1000 -10.60 -25.39 -1.95
CA SER A 1000 -10.39 -24.01 -1.50
C SER A 1000 -10.82 -22.96 -2.54
N PHE A 1001 -10.77 -23.28 -3.85
CA PHE A 1001 -11.37 -22.43 -4.89
C PHE A 1001 -12.90 -22.38 -4.79
N ASP A 1002 -13.55 -23.51 -4.50
CA ASP A 1002 -15.00 -23.57 -4.27
C ASP A 1002 -15.42 -22.72 -3.07
N TYR A 1003 -14.67 -22.80 -1.97
CA TYR A 1003 -14.88 -21.96 -0.79
C TYR A 1003 -14.70 -20.48 -1.10
N ALA A 1004 -13.68 -20.13 -1.90
CA ALA A 1004 -13.44 -18.74 -2.29
C ALA A 1004 -14.63 -18.18 -3.09
N ALA A 1005 -15.13 -18.93 -4.08
CA ALA A 1005 -16.30 -18.58 -4.88
C ALA A 1005 -17.58 -18.46 -4.04
N ALA A 1006 -17.78 -19.37 -3.08
CA ALA A 1006 -18.96 -19.36 -2.21
C ALA A 1006 -18.98 -18.17 -1.24
N MET A 1007 -17.81 -17.78 -0.70
CA MET A 1007 -17.67 -16.60 0.16
C MET A 1007 -18.18 -15.34 -0.54
N ILE A 1008 -17.87 -15.17 -1.82
CA ILE A 1008 -18.34 -14.04 -2.64
C ILE A 1008 -19.85 -14.07 -2.83
N LEU A 1009 -20.43 -15.23 -3.10
CA LEU A 1009 -21.88 -15.37 -3.23
C LEU A 1009 -22.61 -15.05 -1.91
N ARG A 1010 -21.98 -15.34 -0.76
CA ARG A 1010 -22.50 -15.09 0.58
C ARG A 1010 -22.25 -13.70 1.13
N SER A 1011 -21.22 -13.00 0.66
CA SER A 1011 -20.89 -11.62 1.04
C SER A 1011 -21.96 -10.58 0.64
N ALA A 1012 -23.16 -11.04 0.25
CA ALA A 1012 -24.43 -10.31 0.13
C ALA A 1012 -24.81 -9.43 1.35
N SER A 1013 -24.10 -9.52 2.47
CA SER A 1013 -24.18 -8.58 3.58
C SER A 1013 -23.54 -7.20 3.32
N ALA A 1014 -22.81 -7.03 2.20
CA ALA A 1014 -22.17 -5.77 1.84
C ALA A 1014 -22.83 -5.07 0.62
N VAL A 1015 -23.66 -4.07 0.94
CA VAL A 1015 -23.98 -2.83 0.20
C VAL A 1015 -24.86 -2.88 -1.07
N ASP A 1016 -24.90 -3.94 -1.89
CA ASP A 1016 -25.80 -3.98 -3.09
C ASP A 1016 -26.54 -5.32 -3.25
N LEU A 1017 -27.86 -5.27 -3.07
CA LEU A 1017 -28.79 -6.40 -3.14
C LEU A 1017 -29.56 -6.48 -4.47
N SER A 1018 -29.23 -5.63 -5.45
CA SER A 1018 -29.93 -5.58 -6.74
C SER A 1018 -29.77 -6.90 -7.53
N ASP A 1019 -30.80 -7.26 -8.31
CA ASP A 1019 -30.77 -8.46 -9.16
C ASP A 1019 -29.60 -8.47 -10.18
N PRO A 1020 -29.21 -7.34 -10.80
CA PRO A 1020 -28.01 -7.29 -11.66
C PRO A 1020 -26.72 -7.59 -10.92
N ALA A 1021 -26.54 -7.06 -9.70
CA ALA A 1021 -25.37 -7.33 -8.87
C ALA A 1021 -25.30 -8.82 -8.49
N ARG A 1022 -26.44 -9.43 -8.15
CA ARG A 1022 -26.53 -10.87 -7.88
C ARG A 1022 -26.14 -11.71 -9.10
N GLN A 1023 -26.62 -11.35 -10.28
CA GLN A 1023 -26.28 -12.05 -11.53
C GLN A 1023 -24.80 -11.88 -11.90
N ALA A 1024 -24.21 -10.70 -11.69
CA ALA A 1024 -22.78 -10.46 -11.91
C ALA A 1024 -21.91 -11.32 -10.99
N ARG A 1025 -22.22 -11.36 -9.68
CA ARG A 1025 -21.54 -12.24 -8.72
C ARG A 1025 -21.62 -13.71 -9.15
N GLN A 1026 -22.79 -14.18 -9.59
CA GLN A 1026 -22.96 -15.54 -10.08
C GLN A 1026 -22.12 -15.85 -11.32
N ARG A 1027 -22.04 -14.92 -12.29
CA ARG A 1027 -21.22 -15.10 -13.49
C ARG A 1027 -19.73 -15.16 -13.16
N VAL A 1028 -19.23 -14.20 -12.38
CA VAL A 1028 -17.82 -14.13 -11.98
C VAL A 1028 -17.43 -15.37 -11.18
N ALA A 1029 -18.24 -15.76 -10.19
CA ALA A 1029 -17.98 -16.96 -9.40
C ALA A 1029 -17.89 -18.23 -10.27
N ARG A 1030 -18.79 -18.40 -11.25
CA ARG A 1030 -18.75 -19.54 -12.19
C ARG A 1030 -17.52 -19.51 -13.10
N GLN A 1031 -17.19 -18.36 -13.67
CA GLN A 1031 -16.03 -18.21 -14.56
C GLN A 1031 -14.72 -18.46 -13.82
N TYR A 1032 -14.56 -17.86 -12.64
CA TYR A 1032 -13.41 -18.08 -11.77
C TYR A 1032 -13.26 -19.58 -11.43
N LEU A 1033 -14.33 -20.22 -10.98
CA LEU A 1033 -14.28 -21.62 -10.58
C LEU A 1033 -13.83 -22.51 -11.75
N HIS A 1034 -14.42 -22.31 -12.93
CA HIS A 1034 -14.06 -23.08 -14.12
C HIS A 1034 -12.61 -22.84 -14.56
N GLN A 1035 -12.20 -21.58 -14.71
CA GLN A 1035 -10.88 -21.20 -15.22
C GLN A 1035 -9.75 -21.58 -14.25
N SER A 1036 -9.89 -21.26 -12.96
CA SER A 1036 -8.87 -21.55 -11.95
C SER A 1036 -8.67 -23.04 -11.73
N ARG A 1037 -9.75 -23.84 -11.69
CA ARG A 1037 -9.65 -25.30 -11.56
C ARG A 1037 -8.94 -25.92 -12.77
N HIS A 1038 -9.33 -25.51 -13.99
CA HIS A 1038 -8.69 -26.01 -15.21
C HIS A 1038 -7.21 -25.65 -15.25
N ALA A 1039 -6.87 -24.38 -15.05
CA ALA A 1039 -5.49 -23.89 -15.11
C ALA A 1039 -4.60 -24.56 -14.05
N PHE A 1040 -5.11 -24.76 -12.84
CA PHE A 1040 -4.39 -25.46 -11.77
C PHE A 1040 -4.12 -26.93 -12.11
N VAL A 1041 -5.14 -27.68 -12.53
CA VAL A 1041 -5.00 -29.11 -12.86
C VAL A 1041 -4.08 -29.32 -14.07
N GLU A 1042 -4.20 -28.48 -15.10
CA GLU A 1042 -3.34 -28.52 -16.28
C GLU A 1042 -1.87 -28.27 -15.93
N ALA A 1043 -1.59 -27.19 -15.19
CA ALA A 1043 -0.23 -26.85 -14.77
C ALA A 1043 0.37 -27.91 -13.84
N TYR A 1044 -0.43 -28.46 -12.92
CA TYR A 1044 -0.02 -29.56 -12.06
C TYR A 1044 0.31 -30.82 -12.85
N GLY A 1045 -0.54 -31.21 -13.81
CA GLY A 1045 -0.30 -32.36 -14.68
C GLY A 1045 0.96 -32.22 -15.52
N LEU A 1046 1.22 -31.02 -16.04
CA LEU A 1046 2.47 -30.73 -16.77
C LEU A 1046 3.71 -30.84 -15.89
N ALA A 1047 3.67 -30.28 -14.67
CA ALA A 1047 4.77 -30.33 -13.72
C ALA A 1047 5.05 -31.76 -13.21
N THR A 1048 4.03 -32.62 -13.19
CA THR A 1048 4.11 -33.98 -12.65
C THR A 1048 4.16 -35.08 -13.71
N ALA A 1049 4.25 -34.73 -14.99
CA ALA A 1049 4.29 -35.68 -16.11
C ALA A 1049 5.40 -36.74 -16.00
N ALA A 1050 6.49 -36.43 -15.28
CA ALA A 1050 7.60 -37.34 -15.04
C ALA A 1050 7.48 -38.19 -13.75
N MET A 1051 6.40 -38.05 -12.97
CA MET A 1051 6.20 -38.85 -11.76
C MET A 1051 6.05 -40.34 -12.10
N PRO A 1052 6.74 -41.25 -11.39
CA PRO A 1052 6.79 -42.67 -11.73
C PRO A 1052 5.57 -43.45 -11.23
N HIS A 1053 4.36 -43.01 -11.61
CA HIS A 1053 3.14 -43.78 -11.35
C HIS A 1053 3.17 -45.12 -12.10
N ALA A 1054 2.59 -46.16 -11.49
CA ALA A 1054 2.48 -47.50 -12.06
C ALA A 1054 0.99 -47.86 -12.31
N TRP A 1055 0.22 -46.91 -12.83
CA TRP A 1055 -1.22 -47.03 -13.05
C TRP A 1055 -1.57 -48.34 -13.78
N GLN A 1056 -2.46 -49.13 -13.19
CA GLN A 1056 -2.90 -50.38 -13.81
C GLN A 1056 -3.98 -50.16 -14.89
N GLN A 1057 -4.61 -48.98 -14.89
CA GLN A 1057 -5.66 -48.59 -15.82
C GLN A 1057 -5.36 -47.22 -16.45
N ALA A 1058 -5.81 -47.01 -17.69
CA ALA A 1058 -5.53 -45.78 -18.44
C ALA A 1058 -6.10 -44.51 -17.77
N GLU A 1059 -7.25 -44.63 -17.08
CA GLU A 1059 -7.92 -43.53 -16.37
C GLU A 1059 -7.52 -43.43 -14.88
N GLY A 1060 -6.41 -44.06 -14.48
CA GLY A 1060 -6.03 -44.17 -13.05
C GLY A 1060 -5.81 -42.83 -12.35
N GLU A 1061 -5.18 -41.87 -13.03
CA GLU A 1061 -4.97 -40.51 -12.52
C GLU A 1061 -6.29 -39.76 -12.32
N ARG A 1062 -7.18 -39.78 -13.32
CA ARG A 1062 -8.50 -39.16 -13.23
C ARG A 1062 -9.30 -39.77 -12.08
N ALA A 1063 -9.29 -41.10 -11.96
CA ALA A 1063 -9.96 -41.81 -10.89
C ALA A 1063 -9.41 -41.46 -9.50
N ALA A 1064 -8.10 -41.28 -9.37
CA ALA A 1064 -7.48 -40.84 -8.11
C ALA A 1064 -7.93 -39.42 -7.74
N LEU A 1065 -7.85 -38.46 -8.67
CA LEU A 1065 -8.28 -37.09 -8.41
C LEU A 1065 -9.74 -37.04 -7.92
N GLU A 1066 -10.63 -37.77 -8.59
CA GLU A 1066 -12.04 -37.83 -8.24
C GLU A 1066 -12.28 -38.47 -6.87
N LEU A 1067 -11.60 -39.59 -6.59
CA LEU A 1067 -11.69 -40.31 -5.31
C LEU A 1067 -11.29 -39.42 -4.12
N PHE A 1068 -10.16 -38.71 -4.22
CA PHE A 1068 -9.65 -37.86 -3.14
C PHE A 1068 -10.40 -36.52 -3.05
N CYS A 1069 -11.11 -36.10 -4.11
CA CYS A 1069 -12.08 -35.00 -4.02
C CYS A 1069 -13.34 -35.41 -3.24
N LEU A 1070 -13.81 -36.65 -3.39
CA LEU A 1070 -14.93 -37.18 -2.59
C LEU A 1070 -14.55 -37.30 -1.11
N GLU A 1071 -13.34 -37.79 -0.79
CA GLU A 1071 -12.81 -37.82 0.59
C GLU A 1071 -12.83 -36.40 1.20
N LYS A 1072 -12.24 -35.42 0.51
CA LYS A 1072 -12.18 -34.04 1.02
C LYS A 1072 -13.56 -33.41 1.19
N ALA A 1073 -14.48 -33.63 0.25
CA ALA A 1073 -15.86 -33.12 0.36
C ALA A 1073 -16.63 -33.73 1.53
N ALA A 1074 -16.48 -35.04 1.78
CA ALA A 1074 -17.09 -35.71 2.93
C ALA A 1074 -16.54 -35.15 4.26
N TYR A 1075 -15.21 -34.99 4.34
CA TYR A 1075 -14.54 -34.38 5.48
C TYR A 1075 -15.04 -32.95 5.75
N GLU A 1076 -15.13 -32.10 4.73
CA GLU A 1076 -15.62 -30.72 4.87
C GLU A 1076 -17.07 -30.66 5.37
N ILE A 1077 -17.94 -31.56 4.93
CA ILE A 1077 -19.31 -31.65 5.44
C ILE A 1077 -19.31 -31.93 6.95
N THR A 1078 -18.53 -32.92 7.40
CA THR A 1078 -18.43 -33.24 8.82
C THR A 1078 -17.89 -32.06 9.62
N TYR A 1079 -16.81 -31.45 9.14
CA TYR A 1079 -16.20 -30.30 9.81
C TYR A 1079 -17.16 -29.11 9.93
N GLU A 1080 -17.86 -28.73 8.85
CA GLU A 1080 -18.79 -27.60 8.88
C GLU A 1080 -20.06 -27.94 9.69
N ALA A 1081 -20.53 -29.18 9.70
CA ALA A 1081 -21.66 -29.59 10.53
C ALA A 1081 -21.37 -29.39 12.03
N GLU A 1082 -20.15 -29.66 12.45
CA GLU A 1082 -19.74 -29.57 13.86
C GLU A 1082 -19.38 -28.14 14.27
N ASN A 1083 -18.70 -27.39 13.39
CA ASN A 1083 -18.09 -26.11 13.76
C ASN A 1083 -18.88 -24.90 13.24
N ARG A 1084 -19.47 -24.97 12.04
CA ARG A 1084 -20.15 -23.85 11.39
C ARG A 1084 -21.35 -24.33 10.54
N PRO A 1085 -22.44 -24.80 11.14
CA PRO A 1085 -23.57 -25.40 10.40
C PRO A 1085 -24.15 -24.51 9.30
N SER A 1086 -24.04 -23.19 9.45
CA SER A 1086 -24.49 -22.23 8.43
C SER A 1086 -23.69 -22.33 7.12
N TRP A 1087 -22.49 -22.92 7.09
CA TRP A 1087 -21.63 -23.08 5.92
C TRP A 1087 -21.83 -24.40 5.15
N LEU A 1088 -22.65 -25.32 5.68
CA LEU A 1088 -22.89 -26.66 5.11
C LEU A 1088 -23.29 -26.68 3.63
N ALA A 1089 -23.94 -25.63 3.14
CA ALA A 1089 -24.30 -25.52 1.74
C ALA A 1089 -23.07 -25.58 0.79
N VAL A 1090 -21.91 -25.06 1.20
CA VAL A 1090 -20.72 -24.99 0.34
C VAL A 1090 -20.16 -26.38 -0.01
N PRO A 1091 -19.79 -27.24 0.98
CA PRO A 1091 -19.31 -28.57 0.67
C PRO A 1091 -20.42 -29.49 0.13
N LEU A 1092 -21.71 -29.24 0.44
CA LEU A 1092 -22.85 -29.94 -0.19
C LEU A 1092 -22.90 -29.73 -1.72
N HIS A 1093 -22.82 -28.47 -2.18
CA HIS A 1093 -22.80 -28.17 -3.62
C HIS A 1093 -21.56 -28.74 -4.29
N GLY A 1094 -20.41 -28.75 -3.59
CA GLY A 1094 -19.18 -29.39 -4.05
C GLY A 1094 -19.35 -30.90 -4.26
N LEU A 1095 -19.91 -31.59 -3.27
CA LEU A 1095 -20.18 -33.03 -3.34
C LEU A 1095 -21.16 -33.36 -4.48
N HIS A 1096 -22.27 -32.61 -4.60
CA HIS A 1096 -23.24 -32.82 -5.67
C HIS A 1096 -22.67 -32.55 -7.07
N GLY A 1097 -21.82 -31.52 -7.20
CA GLY A 1097 -21.11 -31.21 -8.45
C GLY A 1097 -20.14 -32.31 -8.88
N LEU A 1098 -19.46 -32.97 -7.94
CA LEU A 1098 -18.61 -34.11 -8.23
C LEU A 1098 -19.41 -35.31 -8.76
N ILE A 1099 -20.64 -35.51 -8.28
CA ILE A 1099 -21.48 -36.67 -8.62
C ILE A 1099 -22.29 -36.46 -9.91
N SER A 1100 -22.78 -35.25 -10.15
CA SER A 1100 -23.61 -34.91 -11.32
C SER A 1100 -22.88 -35.02 -12.67
N THR A 1101 -21.55 -35.06 -12.67
CA THR A 1101 -20.72 -35.24 -13.88
C THR A 1101 -20.50 -36.71 -14.27
N TRP A 1102 -20.99 -37.67 -13.49
CA TRP A 1102 -20.82 -39.12 -13.78
C TRP A 1102 -21.83 -39.69 -14.78
N GLY A 1103 -22.88 -38.93 -15.11
CA GLY A 1103 -23.94 -39.32 -16.05
C GLY A 1103 -23.73 -38.90 -17.50
N GLU A 1104 -22.66 -38.15 -17.83
CA GLU A 1104 -22.39 -37.67 -19.21
C GLU A 1104 -21.50 -38.61 -20.04
N SER A 1105 -21.21 -39.81 -19.54
CA SER A 1105 -20.49 -40.86 -20.27
C SER A 1105 -21.25 -42.19 -20.30
N GLU A 1106 -22.46 -42.18 -20.88
CA GLU A 1106 -23.06 -43.36 -21.54
C GLU A 1106 -23.16 -43.12 -23.06
#